data_AF-A0A318Y9R3-F1
#
_entry.id   AF-A0A318Y9R3-F1
#
_cell.length_a   1.000
_cell.length_b   1.000
_cell.length_c   1.000
_cell.angle_alpha   90.00
_cell.angle_beta   90.00
_cell.angle_gamma   90.00
#
_symmetry.space_group_name_H-M   'P 1'
#
loop_
_entity.id
_entity.type
_entity.pdbx_description
1 polymer ?
#
loop_
_entity_poly.entity_id
_entity_poly.type
_entity_poly.pdbx_seq_one_letter_code
_entity_poly.pdbx_strand_id
1 'polypeptide(L)'
;MRAPSLFGPATAGLSTVLRLGYFLQSTPAYALTFQSVSEPELDLSPLGQIAFTGDFDAVSLYQYTEQSDTATKNDNAQSLLTPLPNGILTSLESSNAHIRAMCPFTKKDGTFKGIFVGGNFTSLGGVDSEGVALYNPDSNKVTALSGLSGSVSALLCDQETNSVYVGGNFTYYNITNAVAWVGDEGWSNLTFGGLNGPVNSILKDSNGHIIWGGSFDGTGNSTSSEKGLQVINLQNATITSDAESSTSGYISPSNIVCQTSGDDGEGQTWLLADYSPGYWRAMMGFEYYPTKFRLYNTHYEGRGTKTFLFRRLPDNGIMNLTYTDPDTGKDVHCDQSCSLSNSTSEKYREFRFVNSVGMSGFQIEIQDWYGKGAGLNGIEMFETNIYAYAMNAFNEPTCSGSDYPSKSTRTGSWSVAPSGQSSSEYLTTQVTDSNATSASVVFEPDVKLSGNYSIKLYTPGCEQDSTCDSRGIVNVTVTPTSDTDEPVQTLIYQTNLYEKYDTIYTGHVDASDDSFRPRVKLTPTTGQGNNVTVVASLVQFVANSVSGNSSDNLNGLFDYNPSDDSTNVTASAIDQAGLALEDGASVHALASHDKIVYVGGNFSSSNIENIMYFEQDGNATAMPKGGLNSEVASMAVLGDNLYVGGNFTDTYSGGNDGLSYVAAYSFDSKTWSALGAGVNGPVSDVLALKLNVSLDLNETIIGISGNFDQLLAFDDSPATNVSGFAVWVPSRNNWLQNLNVSQYEFAGQLSAFAEADNATILAGSLSSGGLAAAGAVALLYDNELSLEPLLTDFNTSGQTYTGLFDTSSSNNLTILGGHFTTIATNGSAVNNLAILDGNAATIRGLGAGIDSNSTFLALEISDNVLYAGGNVTGSVSGSTLNGLVVYSMENNTFSQHQPPRFLGDDVTVNAIAARPNSKHIYVAGNFQSAGALPCPGVCYWDTEDRQWNRPGASLNGTVLALKWLNSKELLAIGDLTIDGNQSVVATYTVKKQSWQTFEGASTSDIPGSITAFTPANTAVSKFWLAGVYANGSSFLAAYDGSSFSFVRNMFDDETEIRGLEVLPINKNHDDVSNLNDDQMLLVTGRLQLPDFGNASAALYNGTTMIPFMLSSTSDGQPGSVAHMFFANSNPYTSGGKHLSNGIVVLISFCCALGCVFLIVIAGIIFNKIQRRRQGYMRAPQGVGMDRPSNMRRLPPEYLFNSIKQPNPGAPAI
;
A
#
# COMPACT_ATOMS: atom_id res chain seq x y z
N MET A 1 -5.14 26.80 -57.75
CA MET A 1 -5.93 26.52 -58.97
C MET A 1 -7.11 25.62 -58.58
N ARG A 2 -8.25 25.79 -59.26
CA ARG A 2 -9.60 25.36 -58.87
C ARG A 2 -9.80 23.84 -58.84
N ALA A 3 -10.76 23.40 -58.00
CA ALA A 3 -11.43 22.10 -58.07
C ALA A 3 -12.13 21.87 -59.43
N PRO A 4 -12.42 20.59 -59.77
CA PRO A 4 -13.83 20.27 -59.94
C PRO A 4 -14.27 18.89 -59.40
N SER A 5 -15.50 18.92 -58.90
CA SER A 5 -16.47 17.84 -58.72
C SER A 5 -16.74 17.00 -59.96
N LEU A 6 -17.19 15.75 -59.79
CA LEU A 6 -18.14 15.11 -60.72
C LEU A 6 -18.89 13.98 -60.00
N PHE A 7 -20.15 14.25 -59.67
CA PHE A 7 -21.18 13.23 -59.45
C PHE A 7 -21.97 13.00 -60.73
N GLY A 8 -22.33 11.74 -60.98
CA GLY A 8 -23.53 11.30 -61.73
C GLY A 8 -23.27 10.19 -62.77
N PRO A 9 -24.26 9.34 -63.12
CA PRO A 9 -25.40 8.83 -62.36
C PRO A 9 -25.54 7.27 -62.43
N ALA A 10 -26.53 6.75 -61.70
CA ALA A 10 -26.88 5.34 -61.52
C ALA A 10 -27.18 4.54 -62.81
N THR A 11 -26.93 3.22 -62.80
CA THR A 11 -27.93 2.14 -63.00
C THR A 11 -27.33 0.72 -63.00
N ALA A 12 -28.15 -0.24 -62.50
CA ALA A 12 -28.00 -1.71 -62.52
C ALA A 12 -26.96 -2.30 -61.56
N GLY A 13 -27.24 -3.29 -60.72
CA GLY A 13 -28.45 -4.07 -60.48
C GLY A 13 -28.14 -5.04 -59.33
N LEU A 14 -29.14 -5.33 -58.50
CA LEU A 14 -29.07 -6.31 -57.41
C LEU A 14 -28.53 -7.65 -57.93
N SER A 15 -27.53 -8.24 -57.26
CA SER A 15 -27.38 -9.69 -56.98
C SER A 15 -25.98 -10.07 -56.49
N THR A 16 -25.48 -9.49 -55.40
CA THR A 16 -24.30 -10.04 -54.66
C THR A 16 -24.22 -9.45 -53.24
N VAL A 17 -25.34 -9.41 -52.52
CA VAL A 17 -25.35 -9.16 -51.07
C VAL A 17 -25.82 -10.44 -50.42
N LEU A 18 -24.90 -11.37 -50.12
CA LEU A 18 -25.12 -12.46 -49.13
C LEU A 18 -23.86 -13.29 -48.80
N ARG A 19 -22.63 -12.80 -49.05
CA ARG A 19 -21.39 -13.50 -48.64
C ARG A 19 -20.25 -12.58 -48.18
N LEU A 20 -20.57 -11.55 -47.40
CA LEU A 20 -19.57 -10.71 -46.72
C LEU A 20 -19.90 -10.44 -45.24
N GLY A 21 -20.95 -11.07 -44.69
CA GLY A 21 -21.40 -10.88 -43.30
C GLY A 21 -20.71 -11.74 -42.25
N TYR A 22 -19.61 -12.44 -42.58
CA TYR A 22 -18.90 -13.34 -41.64
C TYR A 22 -17.51 -12.85 -41.23
N PHE A 23 -17.09 -11.64 -41.62
CA PHE A 23 -15.78 -11.07 -41.24
C PHE A 23 -15.87 -9.75 -40.45
N LEU A 24 -17.06 -9.36 -39.97
CA LEU A 24 -17.27 -8.12 -39.19
C LEU A 24 -18.05 -8.39 -37.89
N GLN A 25 -17.68 -9.47 -37.19
CA GLN A 25 -17.98 -9.66 -35.77
C GLN A 25 -16.67 -9.89 -35.02
N SER A 26 -15.72 -8.97 -35.16
CA SER A 26 -14.76 -8.73 -34.08
C SER A 26 -15.49 -7.87 -33.06
N THR A 27 -15.90 -8.47 -31.95
CA THR A 27 -16.17 -7.73 -30.72
C THR A 27 -14.95 -6.81 -30.46
N PRO A 28 -15.13 -5.51 -30.20
CA PRO A 28 -14.02 -4.69 -29.75
C PRO A 28 -13.57 -5.29 -28.42
N ALA A 29 -12.31 -5.72 -28.33
CA ALA A 29 -11.67 -5.96 -27.05
C ALA A 29 -11.50 -4.58 -26.39
N TYR A 30 -12.30 -4.30 -25.36
CA TYR A 30 -12.20 -3.07 -24.60
C TYR A 30 -11.19 -3.30 -23.47
N ALA A 31 -9.90 -3.18 -23.76
CA ALA A 31 -8.87 -3.21 -22.73
C ALA A 31 -8.86 -1.89 -21.93
N LEU A 32 -8.44 -1.94 -20.66
CA LEU A 32 -8.14 -0.74 -19.85
C LEU A 32 -7.24 0.21 -20.65
N THR A 33 -7.68 1.44 -20.87
CA THR A 33 -6.92 2.47 -21.58
C THR A 33 -6.36 3.47 -20.60
N PHE A 34 -5.04 3.56 -20.49
CA PHE A 34 -4.36 4.55 -19.67
C PHE A 34 -3.98 5.78 -20.50
N GLN A 35 -4.11 6.96 -19.92
CA GLN A 35 -3.79 8.19 -20.61
C GLN A 35 -2.31 8.54 -20.41
N SER A 36 -1.51 8.43 -21.48
CA SER A 36 -0.12 8.89 -21.47
C SER A 36 -0.06 10.41 -21.30
N VAL A 37 0.83 10.87 -20.42
CA VAL A 37 1.19 12.27 -20.25
C VAL A 37 2.14 12.67 -21.38
N SER A 38 1.95 13.85 -21.96
CA SER A 38 2.89 14.36 -22.94
C SER A 38 4.21 14.67 -22.24
N GLU A 39 5.27 13.95 -22.58
CA GLU A 39 6.60 14.28 -22.10
C GLU A 39 6.97 15.72 -22.54
N PRO A 40 7.59 16.52 -21.65
CA PRO A 40 8.05 17.84 -22.03
C PRO A 40 9.15 17.74 -23.08
N GLU A 41 9.07 18.59 -24.12
CA GLU A 41 10.06 18.63 -25.21
C GLU A 41 11.40 19.27 -24.73
N LEU A 42 12.09 18.65 -23.79
CA LEU A 42 13.40 19.08 -23.26
C LEU A 42 14.50 18.90 -24.33
N ASP A 43 15.46 19.84 -24.39
CA ASP A 43 16.70 19.71 -25.20
C ASP A 43 17.89 19.36 -24.29
N LEU A 44 17.97 18.10 -23.87
CA LEU A 44 19.01 17.66 -22.92
C LEU A 44 20.40 17.44 -23.58
N SER A 45 20.45 17.41 -24.91
CA SER A 45 21.64 17.15 -25.72
C SER A 45 22.88 17.98 -25.32
N PRO A 46 22.77 19.30 -25.04
CA PRO A 46 23.92 20.13 -24.69
C PRO A 46 24.56 19.77 -23.34
N LEU A 47 23.80 19.15 -22.42
CA LEU A 47 24.24 18.83 -21.06
C LEU A 47 25.13 17.57 -21.00
N GLY A 48 25.11 16.74 -22.03
CA GLY A 48 25.85 15.47 -22.05
C GLY A 48 25.19 14.41 -21.17
N GLN A 49 25.98 13.68 -20.38
CA GLN A 49 25.44 12.75 -19.38
C GLN A 49 24.71 13.52 -18.28
N ILE A 50 23.59 12.96 -17.80
CA ILE A 50 22.72 13.55 -16.78
C ILE A 50 22.41 12.50 -15.72
N ALA A 51 22.43 12.91 -14.47
CA ALA A 51 21.99 12.08 -13.36
C ALA A 51 21.32 12.89 -12.25
N PHE A 52 20.51 12.19 -11.47
CA PHE A 52 19.83 12.69 -10.29
C PHE A 52 20.29 11.93 -9.06
N THR A 53 20.42 12.65 -7.95
CA THR A 53 20.71 12.07 -6.63
C THR A 53 19.69 12.52 -5.62
N GLY A 54 19.42 11.69 -4.63
CA GLY A 54 18.53 12.05 -3.53
C GLY A 54 18.44 11.01 -2.43
N ASP A 55 17.31 11.07 -1.75
CA ASP A 55 16.87 10.21 -0.66
C ASP A 55 15.67 9.41 -1.15
N PHE A 56 15.96 8.33 -1.87
CA PHE A 56 14.96 7.42 -2.43
C PHE A 56 15.59 6.06 -2.67
N ASP A 57 14.80 5.00 -2.48
CA ASP A 57 15.20 3.64 -2.83
C ASP A 57 14.73 3.28 -4.25
N ALA A 58 13.62 3.89 -4.70
CA ALA A 58 13.07 3.70 -6.04
C ALA A 58 12.65 5.01 -6.71
N VAL A 59 12.67 5.04 -8.04
CA VAL A 59 12.35 6.24 -8.84
C VAL A 59 11.67 5.89 -10.15
N SER A 60 10.77 6.77 -10.60
CA SER A 60 10.09 6.66 -11.89
C SER A 60 9.86 8.01 -12.56
N LEU A 61 9.73 7.98 -13.88
CA LEU A 61 9.23 9.11 -14.67
C LEU A 61 7.70 9.16 -14.59
N TYR A 62 7.16 10.38 -14.55
CA TYR A 62 5.72 10.61 -14.68
C TYR A 62 5.30 10.60 -16.15
N GLN A 63 4.73 9.48 -16.59
CA GLN A 63 4.36 9.16 -17.98
C GLN A 63 2.87 8.84 -18.17
N TYR A 64 2.11 8.56 -17.11
CA TYR A 64 0.68 8.26 -17.17
C TYR A 64 -0.09 9.02 -16.10
N THR A 65 -1.28 9.51 -16.42
CA THR A 65 -2.07 10.36 -15.50
C THR A 65 -2.50 9.63 -14.22
N GLU A 66 -2.60 8.31 -14.30
CA GLU A 66 -2.98 7.37 -13.26
C GLU A 66 -1.80 6.99 -12.34
N GLN A 67 -0.58 7.44 -12.64
CA GLN A 67 0.53 7.33 -11.70
C GLN A 67 0.32 8.31 -10.56
N SER A 68 0.23 7.78 -9.34
CA SER A 68 0.21 8.57 -8.13
C SER A 68 1.12 7.93 -7.09
N ASP A 69 1.71 8.76 -6.24
CA ASP A 69 2.57 8.33 -5.14
C ASP A 69 1.76 7.99 -3.88
N THR A 70 0.53 7.52 -4.06
CA THR A 70 -0.39 7.30 -2.94
C THR A 70 -0.20 5.92 -2.35
N ALA A 71 0.69 5.80 -1.37
CA ALA A 71 0.57 4.77 -0.35
C ALA A 71 -0.86 4.83 0.23
N THR A 72 -1.52 3.68 0.35
CA THR A 72 -2.85 3.60 0.97
C THR A 72 -2.76 4.13 2.40
N LYS A 73 -3.33 5.32 2.66
CA LYS A 73 -3.31 6.04 3.96
C LYS A 73 -3.97 5.29 5.13
N ASN A 74 -4.37 4.03 4.96
CA ASN A 74 -5.16 3.28 5.94
C ASN A 74 -4.63 1.84 5.99
N ASP A 75 -3.99 1.46 7.10
CA ASP A 75 -3.24 0.19 7.25
C ASP A 75 -4.08 -1.08 7.01
N ASN A 76 -5.41 -0.98 7.07
CA ASN A 76 -6.33 -2.10 6.86
C ASN A 76 -7.04 -2.09 5.48
N ALA A 77 -6.85 -1.05 4.67
CA ALA A 77 -7.48 -0.94 3.35
C ALA A 77 -6.61 -1.59 2.27
N GLN A 78 -7.22 -2.39 1.39
CA GLN A 78 -6.56 -2.95 0.21
C GLN A 78 -7.14 -2.34 -1.06
N SER A 79 -6.48 -2.54 -2.19
CA SER A 79 -6.94 -2.05 -3.50
C SER A 79 -6.95 -3.15 -4.54
N LEU A 80 -7.80 -2.98 -5.55
CA LEU A 80 -7.62 -3.59 -6.86
C LEU A 80 -6.58 -2.77 -7.62
N LEU A 81 -5.57 -3.44 -8.16
CA LEU A 81 -4.42 -2.81 -8.79
C LEU A 81 -4.20 -3.37 -10.19
N THR A 82 -3.54 -2.60 -11.05
CA THR A 82 -3.07 -3.07 -12.36
C THR A 82 -1.71 -2.48 -12.69
N PRO A 83 -0.83 -3.22 -13.38
CA PRO A 83 0.38 -2.64 -13.95
C PRO A 83 0.02 -1.69 -15.10
N LEU A 84 0.63 -0.51 -15.09
CA LEU A 84 0.70 0.40 -16.22
C LEU A 84 1.68 -0.13 -17.27
N PRO A 85 1.68 0.40 -18.51
CA PRO A 85 2.59 -0.07 -19.55
C PRO A 85 4.08 0.09 -19.21
N ASN A 86 4.43 1.00 -18.30
CA ASN A 86 5.79 1.18 -17.78
C ASN A 86 6.11 0.33 -16.53
N GLY A 87 5.23 -0.62 -16.17
CA GLY A 87 5.42 -1.58 -15.07
C GLY A 87 4.95 -1.11 -13.70
N ILE A 88 4.67 0.19 -13.52
CA ILE A 88 4.23 0.76 -12.24
C ILE A 88 2.79 0.36 -11.95
N LEU A 89 2.52 -0.03 -10.71
CA LEU A 89 1.19 -0.36 -10.23
C LEU A 89 0.39 0.91 -9.98
N THR A 90 -0.87 0.91 -10.45
CA THR A 90 -1.86 1.93 -10.10
C THR A 90 -3.09 1.28 -9.47
N SER A 91 -3.78 2.03 -8.61
CA SER A 91 -5.02 1.61 -7.97
C SER A 91 -6.21 1.90 -8.85
N LEU A 92 -7.04 0.88 -9.04
CA LEU A 92 -8.30 0.95 -9.80
C LEU A 92 -9.45 1.31 -8.89
N GLU A 93 -9.59 0.56 -7.79
CA GLU A 93 -10.64 0.72 -6.78
C GLU A 93 -10.11 0.29 -5.41
N SER A 94 -10.62 0.91 -4.35
CA SER A 94 -10.22 0.59 -2.97
C SER A 94 -11.30 -0.15 -2.19
N SER A 95 -10.84 -1.01 -1.30
CA SER A 95 -11.63 -1.77 -0.34
C SER A 95 -11.36 -1.22 1.06
N ASN A 96 -12.38 -1.21 1.91
CA ASN A 96 -12.22 -0.81 3.32
C ASN A 96 -11.68 -1.94 4.23
N ALA A 97 -11.42 -3.13 3.69
CA ALA A 97 -10.76 -4.25 4.37
C ALA A 97 -9.99 -5.15 3.38
N HIS A 98 -9.63 -6.37 3.79
CA HIS A 98 -8.87 -7.32 2.97
C HIS A 98 -9.71 -7.95 1.87
N ILE A 99 -9.10 -8.06 0.69
CA ILE A 99 -9.50 -8.89 -0.44
C ILE A 99 -8.73 -10.21 -0.32
N ARG A 100 -9.43 -11.34 -0.38
CA ARG A 100 -8.88 -12.68 -0.14
C ARG A 100 -8.94 -13.58 -1.37
N ALA A 101 -9.91 -13.38 -2.24
CA ALA A 101 -10.10 -14.21 -3.42
C ALA A 101 -10.57 -13.37 -4.61
N MET A 102 -10.08 -13.73 -5.79
CA MET A 102 -10.53 -13.15 -7.05
C MET A 102 -10.76 -14.25 -8.06
N CYS A 103 -11.79 -14.10 -8.88
CA CYS A 103 -12.11 -15.11 -9.85
C CYS A 103 -12.79 -14.53 -11.10
N PRO A 104 -12.20 -14.67 -12.30
CA PRO A 104 -12.79 -14.16 -13.54
C PRO A 104 -13.94 -15.06 -14.00
N PHE A 105 -15.17 -14.52 -14.09
CA PHE A 105 -16.35 -15.29 -14.47
C PHE A 105 -16.72 -15.08 -15.94
N THR A 106 -16.55 -16.15 -16.71
CA THR A 106 -17.09 -16.28 -18.08
C THR A 106 -18.25 -17.25 -18.07
N LYS A 107 -19.38 -16.83 -18.64
CA LYS A 107 -20.56 -17.67 -18.76
C LYS A 107 -20.37 -18.82 -19.73
N LYS A 108 -21.26 -19.81 -19.64
CA LYS A 108 -21.31 -20.96 -20.55
C LYS A 108 -21.46 -20.58 -22.03
N ASP A 109 -22.06 -19.43 -22.34
CA ASP A 109 -22.19 -18.90 -23.71
C ASP A 109 -20.95 -18.16 -24.23
N GLY A 110 -19.90 -18.06 -23.40
CA GLY A 110 -18.65 -17.35 -23.71
C GLY A 110 -18.65 -15.87 -23.32
N THR A 111 -19.74 -15.35 -22.74
CA THR A 111 -19.82 -13.95 -22.32
C THR A 111 -19.04 -13.73 -21.02
N PHE A 112 -18.01 -12.88 -21.06
CA PHE A 112 -17.33 -12.42 -19.85
C PHE A 112 -18.23 -11.47 -19.05
N LYS A 113 -18.40 -11.73 -17.76
CA LYS A 113 -19.26 -10.92 -16.88
C LYS A 113 -18.49 -9.96 -15.98
N GLY A 114 -17.24 -10.30 -15.65
CA GLY A 114 -16.41 -9.57 -14.72
C GLY A 114 -15.66 -10.50 -13.77
N ILE A 115 -14.98 -9.92 -12.81
CA ILE A 115 -14.19 -10.60 -11.78
C ILE A 115 -14.99 -10.57 -10.48
N PHE A 116 -15.30 -11.73 -9.93
CA PHE A 116 -15.81 -11.82 -8.57
C PHE A 116 -14.66 -11.54 -7.60
N VAL A 117 -14.88 -10.63 -6.67
CA VAL A 117 -13.92 -10.20 -5.65
C VAL A 117 -14.52 -10.55 -4.30
N GLY A 118 -13.84 -11.41 -3.53
CA GLY A 118 -14.25 -11.88 -2.21
C GLY A 118 -13.27 -11.42 -1.13
N GLY A 119 -13.78 -11.08 0.05
CA GLY A 119 -12.97 -10.62 1.18
C GLY A 119 -13.78 -10.43 2.45
N ASN A 120 -13.23 -9.66 3.40
CA ASN A 120 -13.94 -9.27 4.64
C ASN A 120 -14.36 -7.78 4.63
N PHE A 121 -14.41 -7.17 3.45
CA PHE A 121 -14.80 -5.77 3.26
C PHE A 121 -16.30 -5.60 3.35
N THR A 122 -16.73 -4.38 3.68
CA THR A 122 -18.14 -3.96 3.62
C THR A 122 -18.39 -2.94 2.50
N SER A 123 -17.33 -2.43 1.88
CA SER A 123 -17.39 -1.56 0.70
C SER A 123 -16.20 -1.81 -0.21
N LEU A 124 -16.45 -1.86 -1.52
CA LEU A 124 -15.43 -1.91 -2.58
C LEU A 124 -15.77 -0.86 -3.65
N GLY A 125 -14.81 -0.01 -4.02
CA GLY A 125 -14.99 1.07 -4.99
C GLY A 125 -16.09 2.07 -4.61
N GLY A 126 -16.25 2.33 -3.30
CA GLY A 126 -17.32 3.17 -2.76
C GLY A 126 -18.74 2.58 -2.85
N VAL A 127 -18.85 1.30 -3.22
CA VAL A 127 -20.13 0.58 -3.29
C VAL A 127 -20.26 -0.34 -2.08
N ASP A 128 -21.33 -0.17 -1.31
CA ASP A 128 -21.70 -1.03 -0.19
C ASP A 128 -21.92 -2.47 -0.68
N SER A 129 -21.03 -3.38 -0.26
CA SER A 129 -21.09 -4.80 -0.63
C SER A 129 -20.37 -5.61 0.45
N GLU A 130 -21.14 -6.40 1.21
CA GLU A 130 -20.60 -7.23 2.31
C GLU A 130 -19.94 -8.48 1.75
N GLY A 131 -18.63 -8.57 1.92
CA GLY A 131 -17.81 -9.76 1.69
C GLY A 131 -17.57 -10.15 0.23
N VAL A 132 -18.44 -9.76 -0.71
CA VAL A 132 -18.30 -10.11 -2.12
C VAL A 132 -18.84 -9.02 -3.05
N ALA A 133 -18.19 -8.79 -4.18
CA ALA A 133 -18.61 -7.85 -5.20
C ALA A 133 -18.21 -8.34 -6.61
N LEU A 134 -18.83 -7.76 -7.64
CA LEU A 134 -18.45 -8.00 -9.04
C LEU A 134 -17.72 -6.77 -9.60
N TYR A 135 -16.49 -6.95 -10.03
CA TYR A 135 -15.67 -5.92 -10.66
C TYR A 135 -15.63 -6.09 -12.18
N ASN A 136 -15.89 -5.02 -12.92
CA ASN A 136 -15.78 -5.01 -14.38
C ASN A 136 -14.49 -4.26 -14.79
N PRO A 137 -13.47 -4.96 -15.32
CA PRO A 137 -12.19 -4.34 -15.68
C PRO A 137 -12.31 -3.34 -16.83
N ASP A 138 -13.20 -3.57 -17.81
CA ASP A 138 -13.32 -2.69 -18.98
C ASP A 138 -13.85 -1.29 -18.64
N SER A 139 -14.75 -1.21 -17.65
CA SER A 139 -15.41 0.03 -17.24
C SER A 139 -14.87 0.62 -15.95
N ASN A 140 -13.94 -0.06 -15.28
CA ASN A 140 -13.51 0.21 -13.92
C ASN A 140 -14.71 0.46 -12.98
N LYS A 141 -15.62 -0.52 -12.89
CA LYS A 141 -16.84 -0.40 -12.08
C LYS A 141 -17.07 -1.59 -11.19
N VAL A 142 -17.42 -1.30 -9.94
CA VAL A 142 -17.88 -2.29 -8.97
C VAL A 142 -19.41 -2.36 -8.97
N THR A 143 -19.93 -3.57 -8.94
CA THR A 143 -21.36 -3.87 -8.78
C THR A 143 -21.55 -4.67 -7.49
N ALA A 144 -22.43 -4.19 -6.61
CA ALA A 144 -22.77 -4.88 -5.37
C ALA A 144 -23.43 -6.23 -5.64
N LEU A 145 -23.06 -7.24 -4.85
CA LEU A 145 -23.68 -8.55 -4.83
C LEU A 145 -24.37 -8.77 -3.48
N SER A 146 -25.49 -8.06 -3.28
CA SER A 146 -26.24 -8.08 -2.02
C SER A 146 -26.81 -9.46 -1.68
N GLY A 147 -26.88 -9.80 -0.40
CA GLY A 147 -27.57 -10.98 0.12
C GLY A 147 -26.74 -11.79 1.10
N LEU A 148 -25.41 -11.77 0.96
CA LEU A 148 -24.50 -12.35 1.95
C LEU A 148 -24.30 -11.37 3.11
N SER A 149 -24.17 -11.91 4.32
CA SER A 149 -23.63 -11.17 5.47
C SER A 149 -22.50 -11.96 6.11
N GLY A 150 -21.30 -11.37 6.13
CA GLY A 150 -20.06 -12.00 6.58
C GLY A 150 -18.91 -11.78 5.60
N SER A 151 -17.92 -12.68 5.63
CA SER A 151 -16.70 -12.61 4.81
C SER A 151 -16.59 -13.79 3.84
N VAL A 152 -16.11 -13.53 2.63
CA VAL A 152 -15.78 -14.55 1.64
C VAL A 152 -14.27 -14.79 1.62
N SER A 153 -13.86 -16.04 1.72
CA SER A 153 -12.44 -16.44 1.70
C SER A 153 -12.05 -17.17 0.42
N ALA A 154 -13.00 -17.82 -0.26
CA ALA A 154 -12.72 -18.63 -1.44
C ALA A 154 -13.78 -18.46 -2.54
N LEU A 155 -13.31 -18.47 -3.79
CA LEU A 155 -14.14 -18.35 -4.98
C LEU A 155 -13.68 -19.35 -6.04
N LEU A 156 -14.62 -19.99 -6.71
CA LEU A 156 -14.36 -20.85 -7.87
C LEU A 156 -15.39 -20.56 -8.98
N CYS A 157 -14.92 -20.04 -10.11
CA CYS A 157 -15.75 -19.74 -11.28
C CYS A 157 -15.68 -20.92 -12.23
N ASP A 158 -16.83 -21.53 -12.49
CA ASP A 158 -16.94 -22.67 -13.40
C ASP A 158 -17.85 -22.34 -14.58
N GLN A 159 -17.22 -22.21 -15.75
CA GLN A 159 -17.91 -21.93 -17.00
C GLN A 159 -18.84 -23.09 -17.42
N GLU A 160 -18.50 -24.35 -17.10
CA GLU A 160 -19.25 -25.52 -17.56
C GLU A 160 -20.62 -25.63 -16.89
N THR A 161 -20.65 -25.39 -15.57
CA THR A 161 -21.87 -25.33 -14.76
C THR A 161 -22.54 -23.96 -14.79
N ASN A 162 -21.90 -22.95 -15.38
CA ASN A 162 -22.37 -21.55 -15.42
C ASN A 162 -22.52 -20.95 -14.01
N SER A 163 -21.65 -21.37 -13.08
CA SER A 163 -21.76 -21.09 -11.65
C SER A 163 -20.48 -20.49 -11.09
N VAL A 164 -20.61 -19.66 -10.06
CA VAL A 164 -19.51 -19.26 -9.17
C VAL A 164 -19.80 -19.84 -7.79
N TYR A 165 -18.95 -20.76 -7.33
CA TYR A 165 -19.03 -21.31 -5.99
C TYR A 165 -18.32 -20.36 -5.02
N VAL A 166 -19.00 -20.03 -3.93
CA VAL A 166 -18.57 -19.02 -2.96
C VAL A 166 -18.50 -19.65 -1.59
N GLY A 167 -17.34 -19.52 -0.96
CA GLY A 167 -17.01 -20.11 0.34
C GLY A 167 -16.42 -19.07 1.29
N GLY A 168 -16.81 -19.13 2.56
CA GLY A 168 -16.31 -18.20 3.56
C GLY A 168 -16.94 -18.40 4.92
N ASN A 169 -17.00 -17.33 5.70
CA ASN A 169 -17.71 -17.25 6.97
C ASN A 169 -18.85 -16.26 6.82
N PHE A 170 -20.00 -16.73 6.34
CA PHE A 170 -21.13 -15.87 6.03
C PHE A 170 -22.46 -16.60 6.17
N THR A 171 -23.54 -15.82 6.18
CA THR A 171 -24.92 -16.30 6.10
C THR A 171 -25.61 -15.74 4.85
N TYR A 172 -26.45 -16.56 4.22
CA TYR A 172 -27.35 -16.19 3.14
C TYR A 172 -28.73 -16.77 3.43
N TYR A 173 -29.64 -15.95 3.99
CA TYR A 173 -30.90 -16.43 4.56
C TYR A 173 -30.68 -17.56 5.58
N ASN A 174 -31.06 -18.80 5.24
CA ASN A 174 -30.89 -19.99 6.09
C ASN A 174 -29.66 -20.84 5.72
N ILE A 175 -28.85 -20.39 4.76
CA ILE A 175 -27.66 -21.11 4.26
C ILE A 175 -26.42 -20.49 4.91
N THR A 176 -25.46 -21.32 5.28
CA THR A 176 -24.22 -20.90 5.95
C THR A 176 -23.01 -21.30 5.11
N ASN A 177 -22.04 -20.39 5.02
CA ASN A 177 -20.63 -20.59 4.61
C ASN A 177 -20.32 -21.12 3.20
N ALA A 178 -21.29 -21.72 2.49
CA ALA A 178 -21.13 -22.21 1.12
C ALA A 178 -22.42 -21.96 0.30
N VAL A 179 -22.28 -21.30 -0.85
CA VAL A 179 -23.39 -20.96 -1.76
C VAL A 179 -22.89 -20.91 -3.21
N ALA A 180 -23.79 -20.90 -4.19
CA ALA A 180 -23.44 -20.66 -5.59
C ALA A 180 -24.12 -19.40 -6.15
N TRP A 181 -23.48 -18.76 -7.12
CA TRP A 181 -24.09 -17.76 -8.01
C TRP A 181 -24.25 -18.37 -9.40
N VAL A 182 -25.47 -18.47 -9.93
CA VAL A 182 -25.73 -19.14 -11.22
C VAL A 182 -26.10 -18.10 -12.28
N GLY A 183 -25.25 -17.94 -13.30
CA GLY A 183 -25.52 -17.12 -14.48
C GLY A 183 -26.15 -15.74 -14.19
N ASP A 184 -27.37 -15.53 -14.70
CA ASP A 184 -28.22 -14.36 -14.39
C ASP A 184 -29.32 -14.68 -13.35
N GLU A 185 -29.39 -15.92 -12.85
CA GLU A 185 -30.35 -16.35 -11.82
C GLU A 185 -29.95 -15.79 -10.44
N GLY A 186 -28.66 -15.55 -10.23
CA GLY A 186 -28.11 -14.99 -9.00
C GLY A 186 -27.80 -16.04 -7.95
N TRP A 187 -27.84 -15.63 -6.68
CA TRP A 187 -27.62 -16.52 -5.53
C TRP A 187 -28.56 -17.72 -5.56
N SER A 188 -27.98 -18.91 -5.49
CA SER A 188 -28.64 -20.20 -5.61
C SER A 188 -28.14 -21.13 -4.51
N ASN A 189 -29.08 -21.89 -3.91
CA ASN A 189 -28.73 -22.86 -2.88
C ASN A 189 -28.00 -24.06 -3.49
N LEU A 190 -27.05 -24.62 -2.74
CA LEU A 190 -26.46 -25.91 -3.04
C LEU A 190 -27.39 -27.03 -2.54
N THR A 191 -27.37 -28.20 -3.18
CA THR A 191 -28.30 -29.30 -2.84
C THR A 191 -28.13 -29.80 -1.39
N PHE A 192 -26.97 -29.58 -0.78
CA PHE A 192 -26.66 -29.93 0.61
C PHE A 192 -26.89 -28.77 1.62
N GLY A 193 -27.34 -27.59 1.18
CA GLY A 193 -27.77 -26.50 2.07
C GLY A 193 -26.67 -25.69 2.77
N GLY A 194 -25.41 -25.82 2.36
CA GLY A 194 -24.26 -25.09 2.91
C GLY A 194 -23.41 -25.90 3.89
N LEU A 195 -22.47 -25.26 4.58
CA LEU A 195 -21.56 -25.90 5.56
C LEU A 195 -21.66 -25.21 6.91
N ASN A 196 -21.52 -25.97 8.00
CA ASN A 196 -21.72 -25.44 9.36
C ASN A 196 -20.54 -24.64 9.93
N GLY A 197 -19.38 -24.67 9.26
CA GLY A 197 -18.20 -23.88 9.58
C GLY A 197 -17.59 -23.19 8.36
N PRO A 198 -16.58 -22.32 8.56
CA PRO A 198 -16.01 -21.50 7.49
C PRO A 198 -15.33 -22.33 6.41
N VAL A 199 -15.45 -21.87 5.16
CA VAL A 199 -14.72 -22.43 4.01
C VAL A 199 -13.55 -21.51 3.66
N ASN A 200 -12.36 -22.10 3.48
CA ASN A 200 -11.13 -21.37 3.16
C ASN A 200 -10.62 -21.64 1.75
N SER A 201 -11.00 -22.76 1.12
CA SER A 201 -10.56 -23.10 -0.23
C SER A 201 -11.61 -23.92 -0.98
N ILE A 202 -11.66 -23.75 -2.30
CA ILE A 202 -12.56 -24.47 -3.20
C ILE A 202 -11.77 -24.87 -4.45
N LEU A 203 -11.88 -26.12 -4.87
CA LEU A 203 -11.20 -26.64 -6.04
C LEU A 203 -12.15 -27.49 -6.88
N LYS A 204 -12.09 -27.35 -8.21
CA LYS A 204 -12.76 -28.29 -9.13
C LYS A 204 -11.81 -29.44 -9.46
N ASP A 205 -12.21 -30.66 -9.18
CA ASP A 205 -11.46 -31.86 -9.58
C ASP A 205 -11.73 -32.22 -11.05
N SER A 206 -10.84 -33.03 -11.62
CA SER A 206 -10.85 -33.54 -12.99
C SER A 206 -12.09 -34.36 -13.35
N ASN A 207 -12.81 -34.91 -12.36
CA ASN A 207 -14.08 -35.61 -12.53
C ASN A 207 -15.30 -34.64 -12.57
N GLY A 208 -15.08 -33.34 -12.39
CA GLY A 208 -16.11 -32.31 -12.36
C GLY A 208 -16.73 -32.06 -10.99
N HIS A 209 -16.31 -32.78 -9.95
CA HIS A 209 -16.72 -32.52 -8.57
C HIS A 209 -16.03 -31.26 -8.02
N ILE A 210 -16.62 -30.70 -6.97
CA ILE A 210 -16.19 -29.51 -6.26
C ILE A 210 -15.76 -29.92 -4.86
N ILE A 211 -14.48 -29.76 -4.56
CA ILE A 211 -13.89 -30.05 -3.27
C ILE A 211 -13.92 -28.78 -2.44
N TRP A 212 -14.49 -28.87 -1.24
CA TRP A 212 -14.56 -27.79 -0.26
C TRP A 212 -13.56 -28.08 0.85
N GLY A 213 -12.71 -27.10 1.16
CA GLY A 213 -11.75 -27.15 2.26
C GLY A 213 -12.01 -26.03 3.26
N GLY A 214 -12.09 -26.36 4.55
CA GLY A 214 -12.37 -25.37 5.58
C GLY A 214 -12.27 -25.94 7.00
N SER A 215 -13.00 -25.31 7.92
CA SER A 215 -13.10 -25.71 9.33
C SER A 215 -14.56 -26.05 9.67
N PHE A 216 -15.08 -27.14 9.11
CA PHE A 216 -16.47 -27.59 9.25
C PHE A 216 -16.53 -29.10 9.52
N ASP A 217 -17.61 -29.57 10.15
CA ASP A 217 -17.83 -30.99 10.48
C ASP A 217 -19.22 -31.52 10.07
N GLY A 218 -19.98 -30.71 9.33
CA GLY A 218 -21.28 -31.10 8.79
C GLY A 218 -21.87 -30.10 7.80
N THR A 219 -22.96 -30.49 7.15
CA THR A 219 -23.71 -29.60 6.26
C THR A 219 -24.53 -28.58 7.06
N GLY A 220 -24.92 -27.47 6.42
CA GLY A 220 -25.68 -26.38 7.03
C GLY A 220 -27.06 -26.81 7.53
N ASN A 221 -27.62 -27.89 6.97
CA ASN A 221 -28.90 -28.49 7.38
C ASN A 221 -28.76 -29.64 8.37
N SER A 222 -27.54 -30.06 8.73
CA SER A 222 -27.33 -31.11 9.73
C SER A 222 -27.92 -30.66 11.06
N THR A 223 -29.13 -31.13 11.35
CA THR A 223 -29.80 -30.89 12.62
C THR A 223 -29.09 -31.73 13.66
N SER A 224 -28.02 -31.20 14.24
CA SER A 224 -27.73 -31.48 15.64
C SER A 224 -28.89 -30.90 16.44
N SER A 225 -29.99 -31.64 16.56
CA SER A 225 -31.18 -31.31 17.35
C SER A 225 -30.88 -31.11 18.85
N GLU A 226 -29.61 -31.19 19.25
CA GLU A 226 -29.09 -30.97 20.59
C GLU A 226 -27.96 -29.92 20.64
N LYS A 227 -27.88 -28.98 19.67
CA LYS A 227 -27.04 -27.77 19.85
C LYS A 227 -27.55 -26.99 21.05
N GLY A 228 -26.83 -27.09 22.19
CA GLY A 228 -26.69 -26.08 23.24
C GLY A 228 -27.90 -25.19 23.55
N LEU A 229 -29.13 -25.73 23.59
CA LEU A 229 -30.35 -24.92 23.77
C LEU A 229 -30.26 -24.16 25.08
N GLN A 230 -30.23 -22.83 25.02
CA GLN A 230 -30.22 -21.98 26.20
C GLN A 230 -31.66 -21.60 26.57
N VAL A 231 -32.01 -21.70 27.86
CA VAL A 231 -33.33 -21.27 28.34
C VAL A 231 -33.34 -19.76 28.51
N ILE A 232 -34.28 -19.08 27.87
CA ILE A 232 -34.41 -17.62 28.00
C ILE A 232 -35.05 -17.30 29.36
N ASN A 233 -34.40 -16.45 30.14
CA ASN A 233 -34.82 -16.18 31.52
C ASN A 233 -36.05 -15.26 31.60
N LEU A 234 -37.23 -15.86 31.78
CA LEU A 234 -38.50 -15.14 31.98
C LEU A 234 -38.72 -14.67 33.43
N GLN A 235 -37.92 -15.08 34.42
CA GLN A 235 -38.15 -14.74 35.84
C GLN A 235 -38.04 -13.24 36.11
N ASN A 236 -37.16 -12.55 35.38
CA ASN A 236 -36.90 -11.12 35.53
C ASN A 236 -37.67 -10.27 34.50
N ALA A 237 -38.59 -10.90 33.75
CA ALA A 237 -39.46 -10.20 32.83
C ALA A 237 -40.53 -9.40 33.57
N THR A 238 -40.96 -8.27 33.00
CA THR A 238 -42.20 -7.61 33.41
C THR A 238 -43.37 -8.36 32.80
N ILE A 239 -44.07 -9.15 33.63
CA ILE A 239 -45.18 -10.01 33.20
C ILE A 239 -46.50 -9.34 33.53
N THR A 240 -47.39 -9.25 32.54
CA THR A 240 -48.72 -8.66 32.68
C THR A 240 -49.79 -9.55 32.06
N SER A 241 -50.99 -9.43 32.61
CA SER A 241 -52.22 -10.08 32.15
C SER A 241 -53.36 -9.07 32.30
N ASP A 242 -54.44 -9.23 31.56
CA ASP A 242 -55.62 -8.36 31.64
C ASP A 242 -56.75 -8.95 32.48
N ALA A 243 -57.44 -9.99 32.00
CA ALA A 243 -58.62 -10.57 32.62
C ALA A 243 -58.24 -11.46 33.80
N GLU A 244 -57.78 -10.85 34.88
CA GLU A 244 -57.33 -11.53 36.10
C GLU A 244 -58.44 -12.35 36.77
N SER A 245 -58.14 -13.61 37.11
CA SER A 245 -59.05 -14.47 37.88
C SER A 245 -59.36 -13.89 39.26
N SER A 246 -60.59 -14.09 39.75
CA SER A 246 -60.97 -13.76 41.14
C SER A 246 -60.50 -14.80 42.17
N THR A 247 -59.92 -15.91 41.72
CA THR A 247 -59.50 -17.02 42.58
C THR A 247 -58.10 -16.76 43.16
N SER A 248 -58.03 -16.54 44.48
CA SER A 248 -56.77 -16.38 45.21
C SER A 248 -55.81 -17.53 44.91
N GLY A 249 -54.54 -17.21 44.65
CA GLY A 249 -53.52 -18.21 44.32
C GLY A 249 -53.34 -18.51 42.84
N TYR A 250 -54.28 -18.08 41.97
CA TYR A 250 -54.27 -18.33 40.51
C TYR A 250 -54.21 -17.04 39.67
N ILE A 251 -54.15 -15.88 40.34
CA ILE A 251 -54.23 -14.54 39.73
C ILE A 251 -52.93 -14.15 39.03
N SER A 252 -51.79 -14.49 39.65
CA SER A 252 -50.48 -14.01 39.22
C SER A 252 -50.03 -14.71 37.93
N PRO A 253 -49.81 -13.96 36.82
CA PRO A 253 -49.29 -14.54 35.59
C PRO A 253 -47.85 -15.05 35.73
N SER A 254 -47.11 -14.65 36.76
CA SER A 254 -45.77 -15.17 37.03
C SER A 254 -45.76 -16.61 37.57
N ASN A 255 -46.90 -17.16 38.00
CA ASN A 255 -47.01 -18.51 38.56
C ASN A 255 -46.53 -19.62 37.59
N ILE A 256 -46.59 -19.36 36.28
CA ILE A 256 -46.25 -20.35 35.24
C ILE A 256 -44.79 -20.29 34.78
N VAL A 257 -44.04 -19.28 35.24
CA VAL A 257 -42.60 -19.18 34.93
C VAL A 257 -41.83 -20.14 35.82
N CYS A 258 -40.85 -20.86 35.26
CA CYS A 258 -40.09 -21.89 35.98
C CYS A 258 -40.92 -23.07 36.48
N GLN A 259 -42.14 -23.24 35.97
CA GLN A 259 -42.97 -24.40 36.27
C GLN A 259 -42.87 -25.42 35.13
N THR A 260 -42.14 -26.50 35.36
CA THR A 260 -41.87 -27.56 34.37
C THR A 260 -42.44 -28.92 34.80
N SER A 261 -43.06 -29.01 35.99
CA SER A 261 -43.68 -30.25 36.48
C SER A 261 -44.96 -30.59 35.72
N GLY A 262 -45.67 -29.57 35.20
CA GLY A 262 -46.98 -29.72 34.56
C GLY A 262 -48.12 -29.97 35.55
N ASP A 263 -47.87 -29.80 36.85
CA ASP A 263 -48.89 -29.97 37.89
C ASP A 263 -49.71 -28.69 38.05
N ASP A 264 -51.02 -28.87 38.27
CA ASP A 264 -51.93 -27.78 38.60
C ASP A 264 -51.99 -27.51 40.12
N GLY A 265 -52.04 -26.23 40.50
CA GLY A 265 -52.15 -25.84 41.90
C GLY A 265 -52.02 -24.35 42.18
N GLU A 266 -52.32 -23.97 43.42
CA GLU A 266 -52.12 -22.60 43.92
C GLU A 266 -50.62 -22.24 43.85
N GLY A 267 -50.32 -21.08 43.24
CA GLY A 267 -48.95 -20.63 43.01
C GLY A 267 -48.23 -21.32 41.85
N GLN A 268 -48.87 -22.27 41.17
CA GLN A 268 -48.31 -23.06 40.05
C GLN A 268 -49.10 -22.89 38.75
N THR A 269 -50.35 -22.45 38.85
CA THR A 269 -51.26 -22.24 37.72
C THR A 269 -51.62 -20.76 37.61
N TRP A 270 -51.76 -20.27 36.38
CA TRP A 270 -52.35 -18.96 36.07
C TRP A 270 -53.68 -19.15 35.34
N LEU A 271 -54.72 -18.46 35.80
CA LEU A 271 -56.06 -18.51 35.23
C LEU A 271 -56.54 -17.11 34.83
N LEU A 272 -57.27 -17.05 33.71
CA LEU A 272 -58.09 -15.90 33.38
C LEU A 272 -59.42 -15.92 34.15
N ALA A 273 -60.09 -14.77 34.23
CA ALA A 273 -61.44 -14.63 34.75
C ALA A 273 -62.41 -15.53 33.96
N ASP A 274 -63.37 -16.11 34.67
CA ASP A 274 -64.38 -16.97 34.06
C ASP A 274 -65.08 -16.24 32.89
N TYR A 275 -65.16 -16.92 31.75
CA TYR A 275 -65.79 -16.50 30.49
C TYR A 275 -65.22 -15.20 29.87
N SER A 276 -63.98 -14.85 30.19
CA SER A 276 -63.33 -13.64 29.67
C SER A 276 -62.14 -13.99 28.76
N PRO A 277 -62.01 -13.33 27.59
CA PRO A 277 -60.78 -13.40 26.82
C PRO A 277 -59.67 -12.63 27.56
N GLY A 278 -58.41 -12.93 27.22
CA GLY A 278 -57.29 -12.23 27.81
C GLY A 278 -55.95 -12.64 27.22
N TYR A 279 -54.87 -12.12 27.80
CA TYR A 279 -53.52 -12.38 27.33
C TYR A 279 -52.53 -12.63 28.47
N TRP A 280 -51.44 -13.30 28.13
CA TRP A 280 -50.22 -13.37 28.92
C TRP A 280 -49.11 -12.66 28.17
N ARG A 281 -48.46 -11.66 28.78
CA ARG A 281 -47.44 -10.83 28.12
C ARG A 281 -46.19 -10.73 28.97
N ALA A 282 -45.02 -10.91 28.37
CA ALA A 282 -43.72 -10.69 28.98
C ALA A 282 -42.91 -9.65 28.21
N MET A 283 -42.33 -8.70 28.94
CA MET A 283 -41.34 -7.74 28.43
C MET A 283 -39.99 -7.94 29.14
N MET A 284 -38.92 -8.04 28.36
CA MET A 284 -37.56 -8.32 28.81
C MET A 284 -36.71 -7.04 28.79
N GLY A 285 -35.66 -6.99 29.61
CA GLY A 285 -34.64 -5.93 29.59
C GLY A 285 -33.50 -6.17 28.57
N PHE A 286 -33.65 -7.20 27.73
CA PHE A 286 -32.70 -7.60 26.71
C PHE A 286 -33.43 -8.14 25.48
N GLU A 287 -32.79 -8.02 24.31
CA GLU A 287 -33.22 -8.62 23.06
C GLU A 287 -32.73 -10.07 22.96
N TYR A 288 -33.59 -10.94 22.45
CA TYR A 288 -33.29 -12.36 22.27
C TYR A 288 -33.91 -12.90 20.97
N TYR A 289 -33.41 -14.06 20.53
CA TYR A 289 -33.76 -14.68 19.24
C TYR A 289 -34.32 -16.08 19.48
N PRO A 290 -35.63 -16.21 19.74
CA PRO A 290 -36.20 -17.48 20.15
C PRO A 290 -36.31 -18.44 18.96
N THR A 291 -35.96 -19.70 19.20
CA THR A 291 -36.04 -20.78 18.19
C THR A 291 -37.18 -21.74 18.49
N LYS A 292 -37.56 -21.87 19.76
CA LYS A 292 -38.75 -22.62 20.19
C LYS A 292 -39.27 -22.20 21.56
N PHE A 293 -40.49 -22.59 21.87
CA PHE A 293 -41.07 -22.46 23.21
C PHE A 293 -41.96 -23.66 23.55
N ARG A 294 -42.19 -23.87 24.84
CA ARG A 294 -43.12 -24.89 25.34
C ARG A 294 -44.23 -24.23 26.14
N LEU A 295 -45.45 -24.69 25.92
CA LEU A 295 -46.61 -24.32 26.72
C LEU A 295 -47.20 -25.54 27.40
N TYR A 296 -47.44 -25.40 28.69
CA TYR A 296 -48.10 -26.40 29.52
C TYR A 296 -49.53 -25.91 29.76
N ASN A 297 -50.48 -26.71 29.31
CA ASN A 297 -51.89 -26.39 29.47
C ASN A 297 -52.35 -26.79 30.87
N THR A 298 -53.17 -25.96 31.50
CA THR A 298 -53.81 -26.34 32.77
C THR A 298 -55.03 -27.21 32.51
N HIS A 299 -55.38 -28.03 33.51
CA HIS A 299 -56.59 -28.85 33.54
C HIS A 299 -57.37 -28.60 34.83
N TYR A 300 -56.99 -27.55 35.59
CA TYR A 300 -57.55 -27.22 36.89
C TYR A 300 -59.05 -26.95 36.79
N GLU A 301 -59.85 -27.76 37.49
CA GLU A 301 -61.32 -27.73 37.42
C GLU A 301 -61.90 -27.80 35.99
N GLY A 302 -61.17 -28.43 35.05
CA GLY A 302 -61.57 -28.56 33.64
C GLY A 302 -61.40 -27.28 32.81
N ARG A 303 -60.67 -26.27 33.32
CA ARG A 303 -60.22 -25.09 32.57
C ARG A 303 -58.98 -25.42 31.75
N GLY A 304 -58.72 -24.66 30.68
CA GLY A 304 -57.52 -24.80 29.86
C GLY A 304 -57.57 -23.93 28.61
N THR A 305 -56.43 -23.64 28.00
CA THR A 305 -56.34 -22.89 26.73
C THR A 305 -56.58 -23.84 25.54
N LYS A 306 -57.39 -23.44 24.57
CA LYS A 306 -57.68 -24.24 23.37
C LYS A 306 -57.00 -23.70 22.12
N THR A 307 -57.08 -22.40 21.89
CA THR A 307 -56.33 -21.73 20.82
C THR A 307 -55.74 -20.41 21.29
N PHE A 308 -54.58 -20.05 20.75
CA PHE A 308 -53.89 -18.80 21.05
C PHE A 308 -53.21 -18.21 19.81
N LEU A 309 -52.89 -16.92 19.91
CA LEU A 309 -52.09 -16.18 18.94
C LEU A 309 -50.80 -15.68 19.62
N PHE A 310 -49.66 -15.90 18.96
CA PHE A 310 -48.37 -15.39 19.43
C PHE A 310 -48.02 -14.08 18.74
N ARG A 311 -47.74 -13.03 19.53
CA ARG A 311 -47.30 -11.72 19.04
C ARG A 311 -45.91 -11.37 19.54
N ARG A 312 -45.08 -10.90 18.65
CA ARG A 312 -43.78 -10.29 18.94
C ARG A 312 -43.97 -8.87 19.47
N LEU A 313 -43.17 -8.45 20.44
CA LEU A 313 -43.09 -7.06 20.88
C LEU A 313 -41.70 -6.49 20.56
N PRO A 314 -41.59 -5.18 20.26
CA PRO A 314 -42.63 -4.15 20.40
C PRO A 314 -43.56 -3.95 19.20
N ASP A 315 -43.33 -4.61 18.06
CA ASP A 315 -44.00 -4.30 16.78
C ASP A 315 -45.37 -4.98 16.57
N ASN A 316 -45.78 -5.86 17.50
CA ASN A 316 -47.01 -6.64 17.44
C ASN A 316 -47.11 -7.62 16.24
N GLY A 317 -45.97 -7.98 15.64
CA GLY A 317 -45.88 -8.93 14.53
C GLY A 317 -46.40 -10.32 14.90
N ILE A 318 -47.09 -10.99 13.98
CA ILE A 318 -47.58 -12.37 14.16
C ILE A 318 -46.47 -13.33 13.74
N MET A 319 -46.16 -14.31 14.58
CA MET A 319 -45.11 -15.31 14.32
C MET A 319 -45.69 -16.58 13.71
N ASN A 320 -45.03 -17.11 12.68
CA ASN A 320 -45.34 -18.42 12.12
C ASN A 320 -44.70 -19.50 12.98
N LEU A 321 -45.52 -20.44 13.46
CA LEU A 321 -45.13 -21.51 14.35
C LEU A 321 -45.40 -22.87 13.72
N THR A 322 -44.64 -23.87 14.16
CA THR A 322 -44.85 -25.27 13.80
C THR A 322 -44.83 -26.12 15.06
N TYR A 323 -45.74 -27.07 15.18
CA TYR A 323 -45.73 -28.07 16.25
C TYR A 323 -46.02 -29.46 15.68
N THR A 324 -45.58 -30.50 16.38
CA THR A 324 -45.86 -31.88 15.99
C THR A 324 -47.17 -32.35 16.62
N ASP A 325 -48.12 -32.78 15.81
CA ASP A 325 -49.40 -33.33 16.27
C ASP A 325 -49.16 -34.70 16.94
N PRO A 326 -49.54 -34.87 18.22
CA PRO A 326 -49.21 -36.07 18.99
C PRO A 326 -49.98 -37.32 18.56
N ASP A 327 -51.13 -37.17 17.90
CA ASP A 327 -51.96 -38.29 17.45
C ASP A 327 -51.48 -38.83 16.10
N THR A 328 -50.92 -37.97 15.25
CA THR A 328 -50.50 -38.31 13.88
C THR A 328 -48.98 -38.34 13.67
N GLY A 329 -48.21 -37.73 14.57
CA GLY A 329 -46.76 -37.57 14.45
C GLY A 329 -46.31 -36.63 13.32
N LYS A 330 -47.22 -35.86 12.73
CA LYS A 330 -46.94 -34.94 11.61
C LYS A 330 -46.79 -33.51 12.11
N ASP A 331 -45.94 -32.75 11.42
CA ASP A 331 -45.80 -31.32 11.67
C ASP A 331 -47.02 -30.54 11.16
N VAL A 332 -47.51 -29.62 11.99
CA VAL A 332 -48.64 -28.74 11.74
C VAL A 332 -48.18 -27.29 11.88
N HIS A 333 -48.43 -26.49 10.86
CA HIS A 333 -48.11 -25.07 10.84
C HIS A 333 -49.31 -24.23 11.32
N CYS A 334 -49.05 -23.22 12.14
CA CYS A 334 -50.04 -22.27 12.62
C CYS A 334 -49.46 -20.87 12.75
N ASP A 335 -50.27 -19.85 12.44
CA ASP A 335 -49.89 -18.44 12.49
C ASP A 335 -50.89 -17.65 13.35
N GLN A 336 -52.16 -17.58 12.91
CA GLN A 336 -53.21 -16.79 13.55
C GLN A 336 -53.91 -17.52 14.70
N SER A 337 -53.88 -18.85 14.71
CA SER A 337 -54.57 -19.68 15.71
C SER A 337 -53.82 -21.00 15.92
N CYS A 338 -52.95 -21.04 16.91
CA CYS A 338 -52.22 -22.23 17.33
C CYS A 338 -53.00 -23.01 18.40
N SER A 339 -53.07 -24.34 18.28
CA SER A 339 -53.93 -25.17 19.12
C SER A 339 -53.19 -25.83 20.28
N LEU A 340 -53.87 -25.95 21.43
CA LEU A 340 -53.44 -26.71 22.61
C LEU A 340 -54.46 -27.81 22.92
N SER A 341 -53.95 -28.99 23.28
CA SER A 341 -54.78 -30.14 23.67
C SER A 341 -55.31 -29.99 25.09
N ASN A 342 -56.48 -30.57 25.35
CA ASN A 342 -57.01 -30.76 26.71
C ASN A 342 -56.66 -32.15 27.29
N SER A 343 -55.81 -32.93 26.62
CA SER A 343 -55.42 -34.25 27.11
C SER A 343 -54.47 -34.12 28.30
N THR A 344 -54.75 -34.82 29.40
CA THR A 344 -53.84 -34.91 30.55
C THR A 344 -52.62 -35.80 30.27
N SER A 345 -52.58 -36.50 29.13
CA SER A 345 -51.41 -37.28 28.71
C SER A 345 -50.34 -36.42 28.02
N GLU A 346 -50.69 -35.22 27.57
CA GLU A 346 -49.76 -34.28 26.94
C GLU A 346 -49.26 -33.30 28.01
N LYS A 347 -48.04 -33.52 28.50
CA LYS A 347 -47.44 -32.69 29.56
C LYS A 347 -47.26 -31.24 29.12
N TYR A 348 -46.78 -31.04 27.90
CA TYR A 348 -46.63 -29.74 27.24
C TYR A 348 -46.67 -29.93 25.74
N ARG A 349 -46.87 -28.83 25.02
CA ARG A 349 -46.69 -28.77 23.57
C ARG A 349 -45.50 -27.87 23.23
N GLU A 350 -44.63 -28.36 22.35
CA GLU A 350 -43.51 -27.60 21.81
C GLU A 350 -43.92 -26.91 20.51
N PHE A 351 -43.62 -25.63 20.40
CA PHE A 351 -43.80 -24.82 19.20
C PHE A 351 -42.44 -24.30 18.75
N ARG A 352 -42.11 -24.49 17.48
CA ARG A 352 -40.88 -24.02 16.83
C ARG A 352 -41.20 -22.80 15.98
N PHE A 353 -40.35 -21.78 16.05
CA PHE A 353 -40.47 -20.61 15.19
C PHE A 353 -39.98 -20.96 13.79
N VAL A 354 -40.77 -20.63 12.76
CA VAL A 354 -40.37 -20.86 11.37
C VAL A 354 -39.26 -19.90 10.94
N ASN A 355 -39.31 -18.66 11.46
CA ASN A 355 -38.27 -17.64 11.27
C ASN A 355 -37.78 -17.17 12.64
N SER A 356 -36.46 -17.11 12.84
CA SER A 356 -35.88 -16.48 14.03
C SER A 356 -35.85 -14.97 13.84
N VAL A 357 -36.52 -14.23 14.73
CA VAL A 357 -36.62 -12.77 14.67
C VAL A 357 -36.37 -12.22 16.06
N GLY A 358 -35.46 -11.24 16.17
CA GLY A 358 -35.13 -10.58 17.42
C GLY A 358 -36.35 -9.93 18.08
N MET A 359 -36.50 -10.10 19.38
CA MET A 359 -37.59 -9.50 20.15
C MET A 359 -37.18 -9.18 21.58
N SER A 360 -37.76 -8.13 22.15
CA SER A 360 -37.58 -7.75 23.55
C SER A 360 -38.78 -8.12 24.42
N GLY A 361 -39.76 -8.82 23.86
CA GLY A 361 -40.95 -9.28 24.56
C GLY A 361 -41.91 -10.02 23.63
N PHE A 362 -42.92 -10.65 24.21
CA PHE A 362 -43.97 -11.34 23.47
C PHE A 362 -45.29 -11.34 24.22
N GLN A 363 -46.36 -11.64 23.49
CA GLN A 363 -47.70 -11.83 24.03
C GLN A 363 -48.33 -13.11 23.48
N ILE A 364 -48.93 -13.89 24.36
CA ILE A 364 -49.84 -14.99 24.07
C ILE A 364 -51.25 -14.46 24.26
N GLU A 365 -51.97 -14.24 23.17
CA GLU A 365 -53.37 -13.80 23.16
C GLU A 365 -54.28 -15.02 23.09
N ILE A 366 -55.11 -15.23 24.10
CA ILE A 366 -55.99 -16.39 24.19
C ILE A 366 -57.26 -16.15 23.35
N GLN A 367 -57.55 -17.07 22.43
CA GLN A 367 -58.66 -16.95 21.49
C GLN A 367 -59.87 -17.83 21.87
N ASP A 368 -59.61 -19.05 22.35
CA ASP A 368 -60.64 -20.02 22.77
C ASP A 368 -60.11 -20.86 23.96
N TRP A 369 -61.01 -21.40 24.78
CA TRP A 369 -60.67 -22.14 26.00
C TRP A 369 -61.60 -23.31 26.31
N TYR A 370 -61.13 -24.22 27.15
CA TYR A 370 -61.89 -25.32 27.72
C TYR A 370 -62.52 -24.89 29.06
N GLY A 371 -63.70 -25.42 29.38
CA GLY A 371 -64.36 -25.18 30.66
C GLY A 371 -64.82 -23.73 30.87
N LYS A 372 -64.69 -23.23 32.11
CA LYS A 372 -65.20 -21.90 32.51
C LYS A 372 -64.29 -20.74 32.13
N GLY A 373 -63.02 -20.98 31.79
CA GLY A 373 -62.03 -19.94 31.48
C GLY A 373 -60.71 -20.55 31.04
N ALA A 374 -59.83 -19.74 30.47
CA ALA A 374 -58.51 -20.19 30.05
C ALA A 374 -57.49 -20.21 31.20
N GLY A 375 -56.38 -20.87 30.96
CA GLY A 375 -55.22 -20.83 31.83
C GLY A 375 -54.06 -21.63 31.27
N LEU A 376 -52.93 -21.51 31.95
CA LEU A 376 -51.69 -22.23 31.68
C LEU A 376 -51.07 -22.64 33.02
N ASN A 377 -50.24 -23.67 33.01
CA ASN A 377 -49.50 -24.12 34.18
C ASN A 377 -47.99 -24.29 33.92
N GLY A 378 -47.47 -23.65 32.87
CA GLY A 378 -46.04 -23.64 32.57
C GLY A 378 -45.72 -22.98 31.23
N ILE A 379 -44.58 -22.29 31.17
CA ILE A 379 -44.01 -21.72 29.93
C ILE A 379 -42.49 -21.78 29.96
N GLU A 380 -41.89 -22.22 28.85
CA GLU A 380 -40.44 -22.19 28.62
C GLU A 380 -40.14 -21.60 27.24
N MET A 381 -39.08 -20.80 27.13
CA MET A 381 -38.63 -20.18 25.88
C MET A 381 -37.15 -20.54 25.67
N PHE A 382 -36.76 -20.84 24.44
CA PHE A 382 -35.41 -21.32 24.13
C PHE A 382 -34.80 -20.58 22.94
N GLU A 383 -33.48 -20.44 22.97
CA GLU A 383 -32.64 -20.00 21.86
C GLU A 383 -31.49 -20.98 21.63
N THR A 384 -30.84 -20.88 20.46
CA THR A 384 -29.78 -21.82 20.05
C THR A 384 -28.37 -21.33 20.37
N ASN A 385 -28.17 -20.02 20.47
CA ASN A 385 -26.87 -19.46 20.83
C ASN A 385 -26.70 -19.43 22.35
N ILE A 386 -25.45 -19.60 22.79
CA ILE A 386 -25.12 -19.55 24.21
C ILE A 386 -24.67 -18.13 24.55
N TYR A 387 -25.41 -17.47 25.45
CA TYR A 387 -25.15 -16.10 25.88
C TYR A 387 -24.82 -16.07 27.38
N ALA A 388 -23.80 -15.28 27.73
CA ALA A 388 -23.59 -14.83 29.09
C ALA A 388 -23.59 -13.29 29.14
N TYR A 389 -24.62 -12.73 29.77
CA TYR A 389 -24.82 -11.31 30.01
C TYR A 389 -24.08 -10.86 31.27
N ALA A 390 -23.56 -9.65 31.25
CA ALA A 390 -22.89 -9.01 32.39
C ALA A 390 -23.90 -8.71 33.51
N MET A 391 -25.13 -8.41 33.12
CA MET A 391 -26.30 -8.41 33.99
C MET A 391 -26.69 -9.86 34.29
N ASN A 392 -26.23 -10.38 35.44
CA ASN A 392 -26.49 -11.78 35.81
C ASN A 392 -27.99 -12.15 35.87
N ALA A 393 -28.86 -11.17 36.07
CA ALA A 393 -30.31 -11.34 36.05
C ALA A 393 -30.86 -11.76 34.67
N PHE A 394 -30.13 -11.52 33.57
CA PHE A 394 -30.58 -11.90 32.22
C PHE A 394 -30.15 -13.32 31.84
N ASN A 395 -29.17 -13.88 32.54
CA ASN A 395 -28.70 -15.23 32.32
C ASN A 395 -29.72 -16.28 32.79
N GLU A 396 -29.52 -17.54 32.39
CA GLU A 396 -30.44 -18.65 32.64
C GLU A 396 -30.90 -18.74 34.10
N PRO A 397 -32.20 -19.00 34.33
CA PRO A 397 -32.72 -19.16 35.69
C PRO A 397 -32.23 -20.48 36.28
N THR A 398 -32.14 -20.56 37.62
CA THR A 398 -31.78 -21.81 38.32
C THR A 398 -32.77 -22.96 38.12
N CYS A 399 -33.96 -22.65 37.61
CA CYS A 399 -35.03 -23.59 37.32
C CYS A 399 -34.94 -24.22 35.91
N SER A 400 -33.96 -23.82 35.09
CA SER A 400 -33.81 -24.21 33.67
C SER A 400 -33.51 -25.70 33.46
N GLY A 401 -33.21 -26.44 34.53
CA GLY A 401 -32.76 -27.82 34.46
C GLY A 401 -31.34 -27.99 33.92
N SER A 402 -30.58 -26.90 33.78
CA SER A 402 -29.14 -26.94 33.53
C SER A 402 -28.36 -27.09 34.83
N ASP A 403 -27.36 -27.98 34.84
CA ASP A 403 -26.43 -28.14 35.96
C ASP A 403 -25.43 -26.96 36.04
N TYR A 404 -25.16 -26.29 34.90
CA TYR A 404 -24.17 -25.21 34.78
C TYR A 404 -24.73 -24.00 34.03
N PRO A 405 -25.82 -23.37 34.50
CA PRO A 405 -26.45 -22.25 33.79
C PRO A 405 -25.43 -21.12 33.54
N SER A 406 -25.64 -20.41 32.44
CA SER A 406 -24.89 -19.20 32.12
C SER A 406 -24.95 -18.25 33.32
N LYS A 407 -23.83 -17.64 33.68
CA LYS A 407 -23.79 -16.67 34.78
C LYS A 407 -22.65 -15.68 34.58
N SER A 408 -22.72 -14.58 35.33
CA SER A 408 -21.64 -13.61 35.41
C SER A 408 -21.39 -13.18 36.84
N THR A 409 -20.13 -12.88 37.12
CA THR A 409 -19.70 -12.30 38.40
C THR A 409 -18.96 -11.01 38.14
N ARG A 410 -19.12 -10.04 39.05
CA ARG A 410 -18.48 -8.73 38.94
C ARG A 410 -17.69 -8.43 40.22
N THR A 411 -16.49 -7.90 40.04
CA THR A 411 -15.62 -7.40 41.11
C THR A 411 -15.39 -5.91 40.89
N GLY A 412 -15.37 -5.12 41.97
CA GLY A 412 -15.31 -3.65 41.89
C GLY A 412 -16.70 -2.99 41.86
N SER A 413 -16.71 -1.66 41.72
CA SER A 413 -17.93 -0.86 41.80
C SER A 413 -18.56 -0.65 40.43
N TRP A 414 -19.49 -1.54 40.05
CA TRP A 414 -20.23 -1.45 38.79
C TRP A 414 -21.65 -0.94 39.02
N SER A 415 -22.13 -0.10 38.11
CA SER A 415 -23.51 0.40 38.04
C SER A 415 -24.20 -0.09 36.77
N VAL A 416 -25.53 -0.12 36.76
CA VAL A 416 -26.33 -0.53 35.60
C VAL A 416 -26.62 0.70 34.75
N ALA A 417 -26.35 0.61 33.45
CA ALA A 417 -26.74 1.59 32.45
C ALA A 417 -27.96 1.08 31.65
N PRO A 418 -28.89 1.96 31.25
CA PRO A 418 -30.00 1.60 30.35
C PRO A 418 -29.50 1.04 29.01
N SER A 419 -30.31 0.22 28.35
CA SER A 419 -29.94 -0.38 27.05
C SER A 419 -29.74 0.66 25.95
N GLY A 420 -30.57 1.72 25.90
CA GLY A 420 -30.46 2.74 24.85
C GLY A 420 -30.69 2.14 23.45
N GLN A 421 -29.68 2.23 22.59
CA GLN A 421 -29.57 1.61 21.28
C GLN A 421 -28.90 0.22 21.31
N SER A 422 -28.36 -0.21 22.45
CA SER A 422 -27.79 -1.55 22.64
C SER A 422 -28.85 -2.63 22.85
N SER A 423 -28.47 -3.88 22.58
CA SER A 423 -29.34 -5.06 22.69
C SER A 423 -29.77 -5.41 24.13
N SER A 424 -29.08 -4.90 25.16
CA SER A 424 -29.45 -5.11 26.56
C SER A 424 -28.99 -3.98 27.48
N GLU A 425 -29.58 -3.87 28.66
CA GLU A 425 -28.95 -3.11 29.76
C GLU A 425 -27.56 -3.68 30.07
N TYR A 426 -26.61 -2.82 30.43
CA TYR A 426 -25.20 -3.21 30.59
C TYR A 426 -24.57 -2.65 31.86
N LEU A 427 -23.42 -3.18 32.25
CA LEU A 427 -22.66 -2.68 33.40
C LEU A 427 -21.69 -1.59 32.96
N THR A 428 -21.59 -0.52 33.75
CA THR A 428 -20.63 0.57 33.56
C THR A 428 -19.91 0.90 34.87
N THR A 429 -18.62 1.23 34.78
CA THR A 429 -17.77 1.66 35.90
C THR A 429 -16.79 2.73 35.47
N GLN A 430 -16.33 3.54 36.44
CA GLN A 430 -15.26 4.52 36.27
C GLN A 430 -14.04 4.06 37.07
N VAL A 431 -12.89 4.01 36.40
CA VAL A 431 -11.62 3.56 36.99
C VAL A 431 -10.51 4.61 36.83
N THR A 432 -9.54 4.51 37.71
CA THR A 432 -8.26 5.25 37.73
C THR A 432 -7.12 4.25 37.57
N ASP A 433 -5.93 4.71 37.19
CA ASP A 433 -4.75 3.83 37.07
C ASP A 433 -4.46 3.01 38.34
N SER A 434 -4.75 3.56 39.53
CA SER A 434 -4.57 2.88 40.82
C SER A 434 -5.58 1.77 41.13
N ASN A 435 -6.73 1.72 40.45
CA ASN A 435 -7.79 0.75 40.73
C ASN A 435 -8.27 -0.02 39.48
N ALA A 436 -7.73 0.25 38.29
CA ALA A 436 -8.12 -0.37 37.03
C ALA A 436 -8.17 -1.90 37.10
N THR A 437 -7.13 -2.55 37.64
CA THR A 437 -7.06 -4.02 37.75
C THR A 437 -7.91 -4.61 38.89
N SER A 438 -8.49 -3.77 39.74
CA SER A 438 -9.39 -4.20 40.82
C SER A 438 -10.85 -4.35 40.38
N ALA A 439 -11.21 -3.85 39.19
CA ALA A 439 -12.53 -4.01 38.59
C ALA A 439 -12.49 -5.11 37.51
N SER A 440 -13.46 -6.01 37.50
CA SER A 440 -13.60 -7.01 36.42
C SER A 440 -15.01 -7.58 36.32
N VAL A 441 -15.35 -8.10 35.14
CA VAL A 441 -16.53 -8.94 34.91
C VAL A 441 -16.07 -10.27 34.34
N VAL A 442 -16.53 -11.37 34.93
CA VAL A 442 -16.26 -12.73 34.48
C VAL A 442 -17.58 -13.33 33.99
N PHE A 443 -17.57 -13.79 32.75
CA PHE A 443 -18.68 -14.47 32.09
C PHE A 443 -18.39 -15.98 32.07
N GLU A 444 -19.34 -16.78 32.55
CA GLU A 444 -19.28 -18.25 32.53
C GLU A 444 -20.53 -18.76 31.79
N PRO A 445 -20.45 -19.04 30.48
CA PRO A 445 -21.56 -19.58 29.69
C PRO A 445 -21.94 -21.03 30.07
N ASP A 446 -23.15 -21.46 29.70
CA ASP A 446 -23.61 -22.86 29.72
C ASP A 446 -23.23 -23.58 28.41
N VAL A 447 -21.95 -23.93 28.26
CA VAL A 447 -21.49 -24.69 27.10
C VAL A 447 -21.83 -26.17 27.31
N LYS A 448 -22.84 -26.68 26.61
CA LYS A 448 -23.37 -28.05 26.82
C LYS A 448 -22.56 -29.14 26.12
N LEU A 449 -21.91 -28.81 25.02
CA LEU A 449 -21.14 -29.73 24.19
C LEU A 449 -19.78 -29.10 23.88
N SER A 450 -18.70 -29.87 24.00
CA SER A 450 -17.39 -29.41 23.53
C SER A 450 -17.42 -29.25 22.01
N GLY A 451 -16.50 -28.50 21.43
CA GLY A 451 -16.49 -28.27 19.97
C GLY A 451 -15.78 -27.00 19.57
N ASN A 452 -15.81 -26.64 18.30
CA ASN A 452 -15.23 -25.39 17.83
C ASN A 452 -16.26 -24.26 17.93
N TYR A 453 -15.91 -23.18 18.62
CA TYR A 453 -16.79 -22.03 18.82
C TYR A 453 -16.10 -20.73 18.43
N SER A 454 -16.89 -19.79 17.90
CA SER A 454 -16.50 -18.39 17.82
C SER A 454 -17.12 -17.62 18.99
N ILE A 455 -16.25 -16.98 19.79
CA ILE A 455 -16.65 -16.19 20.95
C ILE A 455 -16.66 -14.72 20.55
N LYS A 456 -17.84 -14.09 20.62
CA LYS A 456 -18.03 -12.67 20.33
C LYS A 456 -18.26 -11.89 21.62
N LEU A 457 -17.53 -10.80 21.81
CA LEU A 457 -17.74 -9.83 22.89
C LEU A 457 -18.48 -8.62 22.33
N TYR A 458 -19.62 -8.26 22.93
CA TYR A 458 -20.38 -7.09 22.51
C TYR A 458 -20.05 -5.88 23.38
N THR A 459 -19.75 -4.77 22.72
CA THR A 459 -19.40 -3.49 23.37
C THR A 459 -20.45 -2.43 23.03
N PRO A 460 -21.23 -1.94 24.01
CA PRO A 460 -22.17 -0.85 23.84
C PRO A 460 -21.53 0.42 23.29
N GLY A 461 -22.27 1.13 22.42
CA GLY A 461 -21.87 2.44 21.89
C GLY A 461 -21.69 3.48 23.00
N CYS A 462 -20.78 4.43 22.77
CA CYS A 462 -20.50 5.51 23.71
C CYS A 462 -21.36 6.77 23.48
N GLU A 463 -22.02 6.88 22.32
CA GLU A 463 -22.87 8.03 22.00
C GLU A 463 -24.12 8.06 22.89
N GLN A 464 -24.76 6.89 23.05
CA GLN A 464 -26.01 6.74 23.81
C GLN A 464 -25.91 7.12 25.30
N ASP A 465 -24.71 7.00 25.89
CA ASP A 465 -24.47 7.35 27.29
C ASP A 465 -23.52 8.54 27.47
N SER A 466 -23.14 9.21 26.38
CA SER A 466 -22.28 10.41 26.38
C SER A 466 -20.91 10.19 27.05
N THR A 467 -20.29 9.03 26.84
CA THR A 467 -19.02 8.66 27.48
C THR A 467 -17.84 8.54 26.50
N CYS A 468 -17.99 8.92 25.23
CA CYS A 468 -16.95 8.71 24.19
C CYS A 468 -15.58 9.26 24.56
N ASP A 469 -15.51 10.43 25.19
CA ASP A 469 -14.26 11.08 25.59
C ASP A 469 -13.54 10.40 26.77
N SER A 470 -14.23 9.51 27.49
CA SER A 470 -13.71 8.80 28.66
C SER A 470 -13.62 7.29 28.48
N ARG A 471 -14.02 6.73 27.32
CA ARG A 471 -13.97 5.28 27.08
C ARG A 471 -12.53 4.77 27.06
N GLY A 472 -12.32 3.66 27.75
CA GLY A 472 -11.02 3.01 27.86
C GLY A 472 -10.84 1.76 27.00
N ILE A 473 -9.68 1.15 27.21
CA ILE A 473 -9.22 -0.13 26.71
C ILE A 473 -9.39 -1.16 27.83
N VAL A 474 -9.86 -2.35 27.45
CA VAL A 474 -9.96 -3.50 28.34
C VAL A 474 -9.07 -4.63 27.84
N ASN A 475 -8.43 -5.34 28.77
CA ASN A 475 -7.83 -6.64 28.50
C ASN A 475 -8.90 -7.72 28.69
N VAL A 476 -9.12 -8.48 27.62
CA VAL A 476 -10.06 -9.60 27.59
C VAL A 476 -9.27 -10.89 27.59
N THR A 477 -9.50 -11.72 28.61
CA THR A 477 -8.84 -13.02 28.77
C THR A 477 -9.85 -14.13 28.54
N VAL A 478 -9.57 -15.01 27.59
CA VAL A 478 -10.42 -16.17 27.26
C VAL A 478 -9.74 -17.44 27.76
N THR A 479 -10.48 -18.24 28.53
CA THR A 479 -10.07 -19.60 28.94
C THR A 479 -11.06 -20.61 28.35
N PRO A 480 -10.75 -21.19 27.18
CA PRO A 480 -11.69 -22.02 26.43
C PRO A 480 -11.67 -23.51 26.83
N THR A 481 -10.55 -24.05 27.33
CA THR A 481 -10.39 -25.48 27.67
C THR A 481 -9.75 -25.71 29.04
N SER A 482 -9.88 -26.92 29.60
CA SER A 482 -9.28 -27.31 30.88
C SER A 482 -7.76 -27.33 30.88
N ASP A 483 -7.17 -27.62 29.72
CA ASP A 483 -5.73 -27.85 29.53
C ASP A 483 -4.99 -26.59 29.04
N THR A 484 -5.67 -25.44 29.01
CA THR A 484 -5.06 -24.17 28.59
C THR A 484 -4.02 -23.71 29.63
N ASP A 485 -2.73 -23.94 29.34
CA ASP A 485 -1.61 -23.46 30.17
C ASP A 485 -1.48 -21.92 30.15
N GLU A 486 -1.81 -21.27 29.03
CA GLU A 486 -1.78 -19.81 28.85
C GLU A 486 -3.06 -19.31 28.17
N PRO A 487 -3.89 -18.47 28.83
CA PRO A 487 -5.16 -18.01 28.26
C PRO A 487 -4.94 -16.96 27.17
N VAL A 488 -5.80 -16.98 26.14
CA VAL A 488 -5.75 -16.01 25.04
C VAL A 488 -6.12 -14.62 25.57
N GLN A 489 -5.27 -13.62 25.28
CA GLN A 489 -5.49 -12.24 25.69
C GLN A 489 -5.62 -11.32 24.47
N THR A 490 -6.59 -10.41 24.52
CA THR A 490 -6.81 -9.41 23.47
C THR A 490 -7.17 -8.08 24.10
N LEU A 491 -6.55 -7.00 23.61
CA LEU A 491 -6.90 -5.63 24.00
C LEU A 491 -8.06 -5.13 23.13
N ILE A 492 -9.15 -4.72 23.77
CA ILE A 492 -10.34 -4.21 23.10
C ILE A 492 -10.55 -2.74 23.46
N TYR A 493 -10.61 -1.89 22.43
CA TYR A 493 -10.95 -0.47 22.55
C TYR A 493 -12.47 -0.31 22.58
N GLN A 494 -12.99 0.40 23.58
CA GLN A 494 -14.43 0.63 23.77
C GLN A 494 -14.91 2.02 23.31
N THR A 495 -14.15 2.68 22.43
CA THR A 495 -14.39 4.05 21.90
C THR A 495 -15.38 4.08 20.72
N ASN A 496 -16.10 2.98 20.48
CA ASN A 496 -17.08 2.86 19.41
C ASN A 496 -18.32 3.74 19.65
N LEU A 497 -18.74 4.49 18.62
CA LEU A 497 -19.93 5.36 18.71
C LEU A 497 -21.22 4.56 18.92
N TYR A 498 -21.39 3.50 18.13
CA TYR A 498 -22.54 2.57 18.16
C TYR A 498 -22.10 1.19 18.67
N GLU A 499 -23.04 0.32 19.04
CA GLU A 499 -22.73 -1.05 19.47
C GLU A 499 -21.92 -1.80 18.41
N LYS A 500 -20.88 -2.51 18.85
CA LYS A 500 -20.08 -3.41 18.02
C LYS A 500 -19.91 -4.76 18.69
N TYR A 501 -19.47 -5.74 17.93
CA TYR A 501 -18.89 -6.97 18.49
C TYR A 501 -17.46 -7.16 18.00
N ASP A 502 -16.64 -7.75 18.85
CA ASP A 502 -15.28 -8.19 18.53
C ASP A 502 -15.23 -9.72 18.70
N THR A 503 -14.72 -10.46 17.71
CA THR A 503 -14.49 -11.91 17.85
C THR A 503 -13.19 -12.10 18.63
N ILE A 504 -13.28 -12.51 19.89
CA ILE A 504 -12.15 -12.60 20.83
C ILE A 504 -11.48 -13.98 20.85
N TYR A 505 -12.13 -14.99 20.27
CA TYR A 505 -11.58 -16.33 20.14
C TYR A 505 -12.34 -17.10 19.04
N THR A 506 -11.63 -17.94 18.31
CA THR A 506 -12.21 -18.98 17.46
C THR A 506 -11.35 -20.22 17.61
N GLY A 507 -11.94 -21.32 18.05
CA GLY A 507 -11.22 -22.55 18.36
C GLY A 507 -12.03 -23.50 19.25
N HIS A 508 -11.38 -24.57 19.69
CA HIS A 508 -12.01 -25.57 20.54
C HIS A 508 -12.39 -25.01 21.92
N VAL A 509 -13.59 -25.31 22.39
CA VAL A 509 -14.12 -24.95 23.71
C VAL A 509 -14.69 -26.20 24.34
N ASP A 510 -14.34 -26.46 25.60
CA ASP A 510 -14.85 -27.61 26.36
C ASP A 510 -16.27 -27.38 26.87
N ALA A 511 -17.04 -28.45 27.01
CA ALA A 511 -18.31 -28.43 27.74
C ALA A 511 -18.08 -28.02 29.21
N SER A 512 -19.10 -27.40 29.79
CA SER A 512 -19.14 -27.05 31.21
C SER A 512 -19.42 -28.30 32.05
N ASP A 513 -18.56 -28.55 33.04
CA ASP A 513 -18.72 -29.63 34.01
C ASP A 513 -18.29 -29.19 35.44
N ASP A 514 -18.27 -30.14 36.38
CA ASP A 514 -17.90 -29.90 37.78
C ASP A 514 -16.45 -29.43 37.96
N SER A 515 -15.57 -29.78 37.02
CA SER A 515 -14.13 -29.51 37.05
C SER A 515 -13.76 -28.22 36.32
N PHE A 516 -14.42 -27.93 35.20
CA PHE A 516 -14.09 -26.84 34.32
C PHE A 516 -15.31 -26.15 33.72
N ARG A 517 -15.22 -24.82 33.60
CA ARG A 517 -16.16 -24.00 32.83
C ARG A 517 -15.37 -23.04 31.95
N PRO A 518 -15.69 -22.97 30.64
CA PRO A 518 -15.19 -21.92 29.78
C PRO A 518 -15.52 -20.56 30.38
N ARG A 519 -14.60 -19.60 30.29
CA ARG A 519 -14.85 -18.26 30.83
C ARG A 519 -14.17 -17.17 30.03
N VAL A 520 -14.82 -16.01 30.02
CA VAL A 520 -14.27 -14.76 29.48
C VAL A 520 -14.16 -13.77 30.64
N LYS A 521 -12.97 -13.21 30.86
CA LYS A 521 -12.74 -12.19 31.87
C LYS A 521 -12.40 -10.86 31.21
N LEU A 522 -13.20 -9.84 31.49
CA LEU A 522 -12.99 -8.46 31.05
C LEU A 522 -12.41 -7.65 32.23
N THR A 523 -11.23 -7.04 32.02
CA THR A 523 -10.53 -6.24 33.04
C THR A 523 -10.01 -4.93 32.42
N PRO A 524 -10.22 -3.75 33.02
CA PRO A 524 -9.59 -2.50 32.57
C PRO A 524 -8.06 -2.56 32.61
N THR A 525 -7.41 -1.95 31.61
CA THR A 525 -5.94 -1.85 31.54
C THR A 525 -5.42 -0.63 32.35
N THR A 526 -4.19 -0.70 32.86
CA THR A 526 -3.50 0.42 33.54
C THR A 526 -2.80 1.37 32.56
N GLY A 527 -2.54 2.62 32.96
CA GLY A 527 -1.80 3.60 32.15
C GLY A 527 -2.69 4.42 31.21
N GLN A 528 -3.99 4.48 31.52
CA GLN A 528 -5.02 5.14 30.72
C GLN A 528 -5.51 6.45 31.34
N GLY A 529 -4.99 6.83 32.51
CA GLY A 529 -5.32 8.06 33.21
C GLY A 529 -6.30 7.86 34.38
N ASN A 530 -6.85 8.98 34.87
CA ASN A 530 -7.59 9.03 36.13
C ASN A 530 -9.11 9.16 35.97
N ASN A 531 -9.67 8.97 34.77
CA ASN A 531 -11.11 9.08 34.54
C ASN A 531 -11.55 8.22 33.34
N VAL A 532 -11.40 6.91 33.48
CA VAL A 532 -11.65 5.95 32.40
C VAL A 532 -12.95 5.20 32.64
N THR A 533 -13.87 5.29 31.69
CA THR A 533 -15.15 4.58 31.65
C THR A 533 -14.97 3.24 30.97
N VAL A 534 -15.42 2.18 31.64
CA VAL A 534 -15.42 0.83 31.09
C VAL A 534 -16.83 0.25 31.17
N VAL A 535 -17.23 -0.43 30.11
CA VAL A 535 -18.53 -1.11 30.03
C VAL A 535 -18.39 -2.61 29.82
N ALA A 536 -19.41 -3.36 30.20
CA ALA A 536 -19.53 -4.79 29.93
C ALA A 536 -21.00 -5.12 29.64
N SER A 537 -21.29 -5.70 28.47
CA SER A 537 -22.65 -6.06 28.04
C SER A 537 -22.88 -7.56 28.04
N LEU A 538 -22.38 -8.30 27.04
CA LEU A 538 -22.56 -9.75 26.93
C LEU A 538 -21.44 -10.40 26.12
N VAL A 539 -21.30 -11.70 26.28
CA VAL A 539 -20.53 -12.58 25.39
C VAL A 539 -21.46 -13.61 24.76
N GLN A 540 -21.21 -13.90 23.48
CA GLN A 540 -21.94 -14.88 22.69
C GLN A 540 -20.99 -15.99 22.23
N PHE A 541 -21.34 -17.23 22.52
CA PHE A 541 -20.64 -18.42 22.05
C PHE A 541 -21.43 -19.01 20.89
N VAL A 542 -20.88 -18.87 19.68
CA VAL A 542 -21.47 -19.39 18.45
C VAL A 542 -20.82 -20.74 18.17
N ALA A 543 -21.61 -21.81 18.24
CA ALA A 543 -21.14 -23.15 17.91
C ALA A 543 -20.90 -23.27 16.41
N ASN A 544 -19.63 -23.39 16.01
CA ASN A 544 -19.22 -23.65 14.62
C ASN A 544 -19.32 -25.16 14.35
N SER A 545 -18.79 -25.97 15.28
CA SER A 545 -18.91 -27.43 15.32
C SER A 545 -19.04 -27.90 16.77
N VAL A 546 -19.71 -29.04 17.02
CA VAL A 546 -19.84 -29.62 18.37
C VAL A 546 -19.52 -31.10 18.34
N SER A 547 -18.72 -31.57 19.30
CA SER A 547 -18.42 -32.98 19.46
C SER A 547 -19.65 -33.71 20.01
N GLY A 548 -20.39 -34.33 19.09
CA GLY A 548 -21.57 -35.13 19.40
C GLY A 548 -22.36 -35.41 18.13
N ASN A 549 -22.32 -36.68 17.68
CA ASN A 549 -23.07 -37.27 16.56
C ASN A 549 -23.77 -36.25 15.65
N SER A 550 -23.00 -35.50 14.85
CA SER A 550 -23.58 -34.94 13.64
C SER A 550 -24.06 -36.13 12.80
N SER A 551 -25.26 -36.04 12.23
CA SER A 551 -25.77 -37.11 11.36
C SER A 551 -24.93 -37.26 10.08
N ASP A 552 -24.09 -36.26 9.80
CA ASP A 552 -23.43 -36.03 8.52
C ASP A 552 -21.91 -36.27 8.54
N ASN A 553 -21.25 -36.46 9.71
CA ASN A 553 -19.85 -36.96 9.81
C ASN A 553 -18.88 -36.36 8.74
N LEU A 554 -18.60 -35.05 8.77
CA LEU A 554 -17.51 -34.43 7.99
C LEU A 554 -16.38 -33.95 8.92
N ASN A 555 -15.20 -33.65 8.38
CA ASN A 555 -14.12 -32.99 9.13
C ASN A 555 -13.14 -32.29 8.16
N GLY A 556 -13.37 -30.99 7.94
CA GLY A 556 -12.52 -30.09 7.15
C GLY A 556 -12.56 -30.25 5.63
N LEU A 557 -13.02 -31.39 5.10
CA LEU A 557 -13.13 -31.70 3.68
C LEU A 557 -14.52 -32.18 3.29
N PHE A 558 -14.96 -31.80 2.10
CA PHE A 558 -16.19 -32.32 1.49
C PHE A 558 -16.08 -32.37 -0.04
N ASP A 559 -16.38 -33.53 -0.63
CA ASP A 559 -16.47 -33.75 -2.08
C ASP A 559 -17.92 -33.64 -2.57
N TYR A 560 -18.22 -32.58 -3.31
CA TYR A 560 -19.55 -32.30 -3.82
C TYR A 560 -19.65 -32.56 -5.33
N ASN A 561 -20.64 -33.38 -5.74
CA ASN A 561 -20.97 -33.57 -7.16
C ASN A 561 -22.15 -32.67 -7.59
N PRO A 562 -21.93 -31.65 -8.45
CA PRO A 562 -23.02 -30.77 -8.92
C PRO A 562 -24.05 -31.45 -9.83
N SER A 563 -23.76 -32.65 -10.34
CA SER A 563 -24.62 -33.40 -11.27
C SER A 563 -25.53 -34.43 -10.57
N ASP A 564 -25.39 -34.60 -9.26
CA ASP A 564 -26.17 -35.54 -8.45
C ASP A 564 -26.84 -34.80 -7.27
N ASP A 565 -28.09 -35.14 -6.97
CA ASP A 565 -28.83 -34.63 -5.82
C ASP A 565 -28.51 -35.40 -4.52
N SER A 566 -27.59 -36.37 -4.59
CA SER A 566 -27.07 -37.12 -3.44
C SER A 566 -26.46 -36.19 -2.38
N THR A 567 -27.02 -36.21 -1.18
CA THR A 567 -26.46 -35.57 0.02
C THR A 567 -25.55 -36.51 0.82
N ASN A 568 -25.04 -37.58 0.21
CA ASN A 568 -24.20 -38.55 0.91
C ASN A 568 -22.78 -38.00 1.11
N VAL A 569 -22.56 -37.48 2.31
CA VAL A 569 -21.36 -36.82 2.83
C VAL A 569 -20.24 -37.76 3.27
N THR A 570 -20.31 -39.06 2.95
CA THR A 570 -19.28 -40.05 3.32
C THR A 570 -18.87 -40.95 2.14
N ALA A 571 -19.25 -40.60 0.92
CA ALA A 571 -19.14 -41.50 -0.23
C ALA A 571 -17.74 -41.50 -0.86
N SER A 572 -17.04 -40.38 -0.84
CA SER A 572 -15.76 -40.22 -1.55
C SER A 572 -14.55 -40.58 -0.67
N ALA A 573 -13.41 -40.85 -1.32
CA ALA A 573 -12.14 -41.01 -0.61
C ALA A 573 -11.69 -39.72 0.10
N ILE A 574 -12.13 -38.55 -0.37
CA ILE A 574 -11.85 -37.25 0.21
C ILE A 574 -12.63 -37.06 1.52
N ASP A 575 -13.93 -37.39 1.52
CA ASP A 575 -14.77 -37.32 2.72
C ASP A 575 -14.23 -38.27 3.80
N GLN A 576 -13.89 -39.50 3.40
CA GLN A 576 -13.32 -40.50 4.30
C GLN A 576 -11.94 -40.10 4.85
N ALA A 577 -11.15 -39.38 4.06
CA ALA A 577 -9.88 -38.87 4.52
C ALA A 577 -10.05 -37.75 5.54
N GLY A 578 -10.96 -36.80 5.31
CA GLY A 578 -11.32 -35.78 6.31
C GLY A 578 -11.72 -36.43 7.63
N LEU A 579 -12.61 -37.43 7.57
CA LEU A 579 -13.04 -38.22 8.72
C LEU A 579 -11.94 -38.99 9.46
N ALA A 580 -10.83 -39.29 8.80
CA ALA A 580 -9.69 -39.97 9.40
C ALA A 580 -8.70 -39.01 10.08
N LEU A 581 -8.86 -37.70 9.91
CA LEU A 581 -8.09 -36.67 10.60
C LEU A 581 -8.54 -36.54 12.05
N GLU A 582 -7.67 -35.97 12.88
CA GLU A 582 -8.02 -35.58 14.25
C GLU A 582 -9.13 -34.51 14.26
N ASP A 583 -9.91 -34.46 15.35
CA ASP A 583 -11.05 -33.54 15.48
C ASP A 583 -10.61 -32.09 15.34
N GLY A 584 -11.36 -31.31 14.55
CA GLY A 584 -11.08 -29.88 14.36
C GLY A 584 -10.06 -29.57 13.26
N ALA A 585 -9.84 -30.50 12.33
CA ALA A 585 -9.01 -30.29 11.15
C ALA A 585 -9.45 -29.03 10.38
N SER A 586 -8.49 -28.17 10.05
CA SER A 586 -8.72 -26.97 9.26
C SER A 586 -7.95 -27.04 7.95
N VAL A 587 -8.66 -27.06 6.83
CA VAL A 587 -8.05 -26.97 5.50
C VAL A 587 -8.02 -25.52 5.06
N HIS A 588 -6.84 -25.04 4.62
CA HIS A 588 -6.63 -23.66 4.19
C HIS A 588 -6.40 -23.54 2.69
N ALA A 589 -5.74 -24.54 2.07
CA ALA A 589 -5.35 -24.49 0.67
C ALA A 589 -5.64 -25.81 -0.04
N LEU A 590 -6.14 -25.70 -1.27
CA LEU A 590 -6.34 -26.81 -2.22
C LEU A 590 -5.63 -26.45 -3.53
N ALA A 591 -4.91 -27.40 -4.10
CA ALA A 591 -4.26 -27.24 -5.39
C ALA A 591 -4.37 -28.55 -6.20
N SER A 592 -4.22 -28.49 -7.53
CA SER A 592 -4.15 -29.69 -8.35
C SER A 592 -3.07 -29.61 -9.42
N HIS A 593 -2.47 -30.76 -9.72
CA HIS A 593 -1.53 -30.96 -10.81
C HIS A 593 -1.68 -32.39 -11.35
N ASP A 594 -1.82 -32.57 -12.67
CA ASP A 594 -1.96 -33.88 -13.32
C ASP A 594 -2.99 -34.84 -12.67
N LYS A 595 -4.16 -34.30 -12.29
CA LYS A 595 -5.26 -35.01 -11.59
C LYS A 595 -4.92 -35.52 -10.18
N ILE A 596 -3.85 -35.02 -9.60
CA ILE A 596 -3.54 -35.19 -8.19
C ILE A 596 -4.02 -33.94 -7.46
N VAL A 597 -4.81 -34.13 -6.41
CA VAL A 597 -5.27 -33.04 -5.53
C VAL A 597 -4.36 -32.98 -4.32
N TYR A 598 -3.84 -31.80 -4.02
CA TYR A 598 -3.04 -31.49 -2.84
C TYR A 598 -3.89 -30.69 -1.85
N VAL A 599 -3.80 -31.07 -0.58
CA VAL A 599 -4.57 -30.46 0.51
C VAL A 599 -3.59 -30.02 1.59
N GLY A 600 -3.59 -28.73 1.89
CA GLY A 600 -2.77 -28.11 2.93
C GLY A 600 -3.63 -27.40 3.98
N GLY A 601 -3.20 -27.44 5.23
CA GLY A 601 -3.91 -26.80 6.33
C GLY A 601 -3.23 -27.03 7.68
N ASN A 602 -4.03 -26.94 8.74
CA ASN A 602 -3.68 -27.34 10.09
C ASN A 602 -4.49 -28.58 10.46
N PHE A 603 -3.88 -29.75 10.26
CA PHE A 603 -4.50 -31.05 10.53
C PHE A 603 -3.45 -32.13 10.69
N SER A 604 -3.83 -33.18 11.41
CA SER A 604 -2.99 -34.33 11.74
C SER A 604 -3.79 -35.62 11.63
N SER A 605 -3.09 -36.73 11.38
CA SER A 605 -3.55 -38.09 11.61
C SER A 605 -2.35 -38.97 11.94
N SER A 606 -2.57 -40.27 12.18
CA SER A 606 -1.49 -41.20 12.55
C SER A 606 -0.23 -41.19 11.65
N ASN A 607 -0.33 -40.74 10.38
CA ASN A 607 0.81 -40.69 9.44
C ASN A 607 0.85 -39.44 8.54
N ILE A 608 -0.04 -38.46 8.73
CA ILE A 608 -0.17 -37.28 7.86
C ILE A 608 -0.12 -36.03 8.74
N GLU A 609 0.71 -35.06 8.38
CA GLU A 609 0.88 -33.81 9.12
C GLU A 609 0.81 -32.62 8.15
N ASN A 610 -0.22 -31.78 8.31
CA ASN A 610 -0.47 -30.49 7.67
C ASN A 610 -0.59 -30.46 6.14
N ILE A 611 -0.16 -31.50 5.43
CA ILE A 611 -0.27 -31.59 3.97
C ILE A 611 -0.34 -33.05 3.48
N MET A 612 -1.28 -33.30 2.56
CA MET A 612 -1.50 -34.61 1.92
C MET A 612 -1.86 -34.47 0.45
N TYR A 613 -1.89 -35.59 -0.26
CA TYR A 613 -2.38 -35.64 -1.64
C TYR A 613 -3.27 -36.84 -1.91
N PHE A 614 -4.08 -36.70 -2.96
CA PHE A 614 -5.00 -37.71 -3.48
C PHE A 614 -4.67 -37.96 -4.95
N GLU A 615 -4.32 -39.20 -5.29
CA GLU A 615 -4.37 -39.66 -6.67
C GLU A 615 -5.83 -39.97 -7.04
N GLN A 616 -6.19 -39.90 -8.33
CA GLN A 616 -7.57 -40.10 -8.79
C GLN A 616 -8.19 -41.39 -8.21
N ASP A 617 -9.33 -41.25 -7.50
CA ASP A 617 -10.04 -42.31 -6.78
C ASP A 617 -9.21 -43.08 -5.70
N GLY A 618 -8.07 -42.50 -5.29
CA GLY A 618 -7.15 -43.06 -4.30
C GLY A 618 -7.39 -42.56 -2.88
N ASN A 619 -6.86 -43.29 -1.90
CA ASN A 619 -6.87 -42.86 -0.49
C ASN A 619 -5.89 -41.70 -0.27
N ALA A 620 -6.15 -40.88 0.76
CA ALA A 620 -5.21 -39.87 1.22
C ALA A 620 -3.83 -40.47 1.47
N THR A 621 -2.81 -39.82 0.91
CA THR A 621 -1.42 -40.23 1.03
C THR A 621 -0.59 -39.12 1.66
N ALA A 622 0.24 -39.49 2.63
CA ALA A 622 1.16 -38.57 3.28
C ALA A 622 2.20 -38.05 2.29
N MET A 623 2.52 -36.77 2.39
CA MET A 623 3.65 -36.20 1.67
C MET A 623 4.97 -36.78 2.19
N PRO A 624 6.04 -36.80 1.38
CA PRO A 624 7.35 -37.31 1.81
C PRO A 624 7.82 -36.68 3.11
N LYS A 625 8.50 -37.46 3.95
CA LYS A 625 8.94 -37.07 5.31
C LYS A 625 7.79 -36.73 6.27
N GLY A 626 6.58 -37.24 6.01
CA GLY A 626 5.41 -37.09 6.88
C GLY A 626 4.63 -35.79 6.65
N GLY A 627 5.07 -34.93 5.72
CA GLY A 627 4.48 -33.60 5.51
C GLY A 627 5.32 -32.49 6.14
N LEU A 628 4.66 -31.44 6.62
CA LEU A 628 5.29 -30.23 7.17
C LEU A 628 5.03 -30.14 8.67
N ASN A 629 5.97 -29.57 9.43
CA ASN A 629 5.93 -29.55 10.89
C ASN A 629 4.96 -28.52 11.51
N SER A 630 4.30 -27.71 10.69
CA SER A 630 3.28 -26.74 11.10
C SER A 630 2.34 -26.44 9.92
N GLU A 631 1.39 -25.54 10.16
CA GLU A 631 0.29 -25.25 9.23
C GLU A 631 0.76 -24.74 7.87
N VAL A 632 0.04 -25.19 6.83
CA VAL A 632 0.11 -24.65 5.48
C VAL A 632 -1.01 -23.63 5.29
N ALA A 633 -0.66 -22.43 4.83
CA ALA A 633 -1.60 -21.33 4.60
C ALA A 633 -1.98 -21.20 3.12
N SER A 634 -1.01 -21.32 2.21
CA SER A 634 -1.20 -21.11 0.77
C SER A 634 -0.39 -22.08 -0.08
N MET A 635 -0.89 -22.35 -1.28
CA MET A 635 -0.24 -23.20 -2.28
C MET A 635 -0.41 -22.64 -3.69
N ALA A 636 0.65 -22.71 -4.51
CA ALA A 636 0.61 -22.38 -5.93
C ALA A 636 1.37 -23.41 -6.77
N VAL A 637 0.82 -23.77 -7.92
CA VAL A 637 1.44 -24.69 -8.87
C VAL A 637 2.06 -23.91 -10.02
N LEU A 638 3.34 -24.16 -10.32
CA LEU A 638 4.01 -23.63 -11.49
C LEU A 638 5.01 -24.64 -12.06
N GLY A 639 4.78 -25.07 -13.31
CA GLY A 639 5.61 -26.09 -13.95
C GLY A 639 5.54 -27.42 -13.17
N ASP A 640 6.70 -28.00 -12.87
CA ASP A 640 6.82 -29.26 -12.12
C ASP A 640 6.86 -29.08 -10.58
N ASN A 641 6.55 -27.88 -10.08
CA ASN A 641 6.65 -27.60 -8.64
C ASN A 641 5.33 -27.10 -8.04
N LEU A 642 5.06 -27.59 -6.83
CA LEU A 642 4.11 -27.03 -5.88
C LEU A 642 4.87 -26.14 -4.89
N TYR A 643 4.61 -24.84 -4.93
CA TYR A 643 5.12 -23.88 -3.96
C TYR A 643 4.14 -23.78 -2.80
N VAL A 644 4.66 -23.81 -1.58
CA VAL A 644 3.88 -23.89 -0.34
C VAL A 644 4.37 -22.82 0.62
N GLY A 645 3.45 -22.06 1.22
CA GLY A 645 3.73 -21.06 2.25
C GLY A 645 2.90 -21.31 3.51
N GLY A 646 3.46 -21.00 4.68
CA GLY A 646 2.77 -21.18 5.96
C GLY A 646 3.65 -20.86 7.17
N ASN A 647 3.35 -21.50 8.30
CA ASN A 647 4.07 -21.30 9.57
C ASN A 647 5.12 -22.40 9.86
N PHE A 648 5.35 -23.31 8.91
CA PHE A 648 6.30 -24.40 9.06
C PHE A 648 7.75 -23.93 8.95
N THR A 649 8.67 -24.68 9.56
CA THR A 649 10.12 -24.40 9.50
C THR A 649 10.93 -25.56 8.93
N ASP A 650 10.36 -26.78 8.92
CA ASP A 650 10.93 -27.99 8.34
C ASP A 650 9.79 -28.97 7.99
N THR A 651 10.13 -30.09 7.36
CA THR A 651 9.32 -31.29 7.29
C THR A 651 9.09 -31.92 8.65
N TYR A 652 8.00 -32.69 8.80
CA TYR A 652 7.63 -33.30 10.08
C TYR A 652 8.71 -34.24 10.65
N SER A 653 9.29 -35.13 9.83
CA SER A 653 10.37 -36.01 10.27
C SER A 653 11.75 -35.32 10.37
N GLY A 654 11.82 -34.04 10.03
CA GLY A 654 13.03 -33.23 10.01
C GLY A 654 14.03 -33.55 8.90
N GLY A 655 15.08 -32.73 8.84
CA GLY A 655 16.27 -32.95 8.01
C GLY A 655 16.16 -32.37 6.61
N ASN A 656 15.32 -31.35 6.40
CA ASN A 656 15.44 -30.41 5.29
C ASN A 656 15.75 -29.02 5.86
N ASP A 657 17.03 -28.66 5.87
CA ASP A 657 17.45 -27.34 6.32
C ASP A 657 16.93 -26.27 5.33
N GLY A 658 16.43 -25.14 5.85
CA GLY A 658 16.14 -23.93 5.06
C GLY A 658 14.72 -23.79 4.48
N LEU A 659 13.75 -24.64 4.86
CA LEU A 659 12.36 -24.45 4.41
C LEU A 659 11.71 -23.18 4.98
N SER A 660 12.05 -22.77 6.22
CA SER A 660 11.67 -21.48 6.86
C SER A 660 10.50 -20.73 6.20
N TYR A 661 9.27 -21.19 6.47
CA TYR A 661 7.98 -20.63 6.04
C TYR A 661 7.61 -20.76 4.56
N VAL A 662 8.54 -21.17 3.67
CA VAL A 662 8.28 -21.35 2.23
C VAL A 662 9.08 -22.49 1.60
N ALA A 663 8.39 -23.40 0.91
CA ALA A 663 8.99 -24.58 0.30
C ALA A 663 8.51 -24.81 -1.13
N ALA A 664 9.32 -25.52 -1.92
CA ALA A 664 8.91 -26.08 -3.20
C ALA A 664 8.96 -27.60 -3.15
N TYR A 665 7.91 -28.26 -3.64
CA TYR A 665 7.82 -29.70 -3.82
C TYR A 665 7.83 -30.03 -5.31
N SER A 666 8.82 -30.80 -5.78
CA SER A 666 8.85 -31.27 -7.17
C SER A 666 7.99 -32.51 -7.34
N PHE A 667 7.11 -32.49 -8.35
CA PHE A 667 6.26 -33.62 -8.69
C PHE A 667 7.07 -34.77 -9.31
N ASP A 668 8.11 -34.47 -10.11
CA ASP A 668 8.99 -35.48 -10.72
C ASP A 668 9.86 -36.22 -9.69
N SER A 669 10.62 -35.47 -8.88
CA SER A 669 11.56 -36.08 -7.92
C SER A 669 10.89 -36.56 -6.63
N LYS A 670 9.68 -36.07 -6.35
CA LYS A 670 8.94 -36.28 -5.11
C LYS A 670 9.72 -35.84 -3.87
N THR A 671 10.42 -34.70 -3.96
CA THR A 671 11.22 -34.15 -2.86
C THR A 671 10.87 -32.71 -2.56
N TRP A 672 10.96 -32.35 -1.28
CA TRP A 672 10.97 -30.97 -0.80
C TRP A 672 12.31 -30.29 -1.10
N SER A 673 12.24 -29.01 -1.42
CA SER A 673 13.38 -28.12 -1.64
C SER A 673 13.09 -26.74 -1.02
N ALA A 674 14.13 -26.13 -0.47
CA ALA A 674 14.07 -24.78 0.07
C ALA A 674 14.12 -23.73 -1.06
N LEU A 675 13.47 -22.59 -0.86
CA LEU A 675 13.68 -21.39 -1.69
C LEU A 675 14.78 -20.55 -1.03
N GLY A 676 16.03 -20.83 -1.40
CA GLY A 676 17.20 -20.29 -0.69
C GLY A 676 17.22 -20.80 0.76
N ALA A 677 17.23 -19.90 1.74
CA ALA A 677 17.04 -20.23 3.16
C ALA A 677 15.64 -19.86 3.71
N GLY A 678 14.72 -19.45 2.84
CA GLY A 678 13.39 -18.96 3.19
C GLY A 678 13.38 -17.53 3.76
N VAL A 679 12.38 -17.23 4.60
CA VAL A 679 12.13 -15.91 5.19
C VAL A 679 12.13 -15.97 6.72
N ASN A 680 12.11 -14.83 7.40
CA ASN A 680 12.18 -14.77 8.87
C ASN A 680 10.81 -14.73 9.60
N GLY A 681 9.71 -14.92 8.89
CA GLY A 681 8.38 -14.97 9.49
C GLY A 681 7.32 -15.65 8.60
N PRO A 682 6.11 -15.90 9.13
CA PRO A 682 5.09 -16.70 8.45
C PRO A 682 4.64 -16.11 7.11
N VAL A 683 4.45 -16.99 6.12
CA VAL A 683 3.93 -16.66 4.79
C VAL A 683 2.41 -16.88 4.77
N SER A 684 1.65 -15.87 4.36
CA SER A 684 0.20 -15.95 4.22
C SER A 684 -0.22 -16.39 2.82
N ASP A 685 0.46 -15.88 1.78
CA ASP A 685 0.05 -16.06 0.40
C ASP A 685 1.26 -16.38 -0.49
N VAL A 686 1.04 -17.32 -1.41
CA VAL A 686 2.00 -17.72 -2.45
C VAL A 686 1.25 -17.73 -3.77
N LEU A 687 1.67 -16.89 -4.70
CA LEU A 687 0.97 -16.67 -5.97
C LEU A 687 1.93 -16.84 -7.15
N ALA A 688 1.53 -17.64 -8.14
CA ALA A 688 2.27 -17.78 -9.39
C ALA A 688 1.65 -16.85 -10.45
N LEU A 689 2.33 -15.75 -10.79
CA LEU A 689 1.79 -14.73 -11.68
C LEU A 689 2.87 -14.11 -12.57
N LYS A 690 2.42 -13.48 -13.65
CA LYS A 690 3.29 -12.66 -14.50
C LYS A 690 3.18 -11.20 -14.04
N LEU A 691 4.28 -10.67 -13.50
CA LEU A 691 4.38 -9.28 -13.04
C LEU A 691 5.67 -8.67 -13.58
N ASN A 692 5.63 -7.41 -13.99
CA ASN A 692 6.81 -6.67 -14.45
C ASN A 692 7.68 -6.29 -13.24
N VAL A 693 8.51 -7.23 -12.80
CA VAL A 693 9.41 -7.03 -11.65
C VAL A 693 10.81 -6.55 -12.05
N SER A 694 11.12 -6.57 -13.35
CA SER A 694 12.41 -6.22 -13.94
C SER A 694 12.24 -5.86 -15.41
N LEU A 695 13.13 -5.04 -15.99
CA LEU A 695 13.18 -4.81 -17.43
C LEU A 695 13.82 -6.00 -18.18
N ASP A 696 14.57 -6.85 -17.45
CA ASP A 696 15.35 -7.97 -17.99
C ASP A 696 14.61 -9.30 -17.89
N LEU A 697 13.57 -9.39 -17.04
CA LEU A 697 12.82 -10.62 -16.78
C LEU A 697 11.41 -10.55 -17.38
N ASN A 698 11.06 -11.59 -18.12
CA ASN A 698 9.73 -11.76 -18.71
C ASN A 698 9.29 -13.22 -18.56
N GLU A 699 9.07 -13.63 -17.32
CA GLU A 699 8.64 -14.98 -16.93
C GLU A 699 7.56 -14.92 -15.84
N THR A 700 6.92 -16.07 -15.58
CA THR A 700 6.04 -16.22 -14.41
C THR A 700 6.90 -16.33 -13.16
N ILE A 701 6.65 -15.46 -12.19
CA ILE A 701 7.35 -15.43 -10.92
C ILE A 701 6.48 -16.05 -9.82
N ILE A 702 7.09 -16.32 -8.67
CA ILE A 702 6.38 -16.69 -7.45
C ILE A 702 6.44 -15.49 -6.49
N GLY A 703 5.31 -14.80 -6.34
CA GLY A 703 5.12 -13.73 -5.37
C GLY A 703 4.75 -14.31 -4.00
N ILE A 704 5.46 -13.90 -2.97
CA ILE A 704 5.33 -14.41 -1.60
C ILE A 704 4.98 -13.23 -0.71
N SER A 705 3.86 -13.31 -0.01
CA SER A 705 3.39 -12.28 0.93
C SER A 705 3.25 -12.86 2.33
N GLY A 706 3.55 -12.08 3.36
CA GLY A 706 3.41 -12.53 4.74
C GLY A 706 3.87 -11.52 5.78
N ASN A 707 4.00 -11.99 7.03
CA ASN A 707 4.52 -11.21 8.13
C ASN A 707 6.03 -11.50 8.32
N PHE A 708 6.81 -11.05 7.36
CA PHE A 708 8.27 -11.13 7.36
C PHE A 708 8.86 -9.81 6.86
N ASP A 709 10.05 -9.47 7.35
CA ASP A 709 10.77 -8.25 6.96
C ASP A 709 12.18 -8.54 6.40
N GLN A 710 12.54 -9.83 6.27
CA GLN A 710 13.87 -10.23 5.82
C GLN A 710 13.89 -11.57 5.08
N LEU A 711 14.62 -11.58 3.96
CA LEU A 711 15.09 -12.79 3.28
C LEU A 711 16.32 -13.33 3.99
N LEU A 712 16.32 -14.62 4.33
CA LEU A 712 17.42 -15.24 5.06
C LEU A 712 18.65 -15.43 4.15
N ALA A 713 19.83 -15.22 4.71
CA ALA A 713 21.10 -15.42 4.01
C ALA A 713 21.26 -16.89 3.60
N PHE A 714 21.72 -17.13 2.36
CA PHE A 714 22.00 -18.47 1.86
C PHE A 714 23.07 -18.45 0.77
N ASP A 715 23.84 -19.54 0.69
CA ASP A 715 25.02 -19.64 -0.17
C ASP A 715 25.95 -18.41 -0.01
N ASP A 716 26.23 -17.68 -1.09
CA ASP A 716 27.01 -16.43 -1.10
C ASP A 716 26.11 -15.17 -1.03
N SER A 717 24.80 -15.32 -0.88
CA SER A 717 23.83 -14.21 -0.83
C SER A 717 23.59 -13.75 0.61
N PRO A 718 23.78 -12.46 0.94
CA PRO A 718 23.53 -11.94 2.28
C PRO A 718 22.03 -11.88 2.60
N ALA A 719 21.70 -11.73 3.88
CA ALA A 719 20.33 -11.45 4.30
C ALA A 719 19.92 -10.08 3.76
N THR A 720 18.71 -9.99 3.20
CA THR A 720 18.21 -8.79 2.52
C THR A 720 16.87 -8.38 3.10
N ASN A 721 16.68 -7.10 3.40
CA ASN A 721 15.43 -6.59 3.95
C ASN A 721 14.37 -6.48 2.86
N VAL A 722 13.11 -6.76 3.22
CA VAL A 722 11.94 -6.67 2.35
C VAL A 722 10.73 -6.22 3.17
N SER A 723 9.70 -5.66 2.54
CA SER A 723 8.54 -5.09 3.26
C SER A 723 7.30 -5.98 3.10
N GLY A 724 7.36 -7.23 3.59
CA GLY A 724 6.23 -8.16 3.59
C GLY A 724 5.88 -8.82 2.25
N PHE A 725 6.59 -8.47 1.17
CA PHE A 725 6.49 -9.09 -0.15
C PHE A 725 7.87 -9.40 -0.72
N ALA A 726 8.02 -10.60 -1.29
CA ALA A 726 9.23 -11.05 -1.94
C ALA A 726 8.92 -11.80 -3.24
N VAL A 727 9.88 -11.78 -4.17
CA VAL A 727 9.72 -12.42 -5.48
C VAL A 727 10.79 -13.49 -5.64
N TRP A 728 10.35 -14.74 -5.79
CA TRP A 728 11.22 -15.83 -6.21
C TRP A 728 11.18 -15.99 -7.72
N VAL A 729 12.36 -16.09 -8.34
CA VAL A 729 12.51 -16.22 -9.80
C VAL A 729 12.92 -17.65 -10.14
N PRO A 730 11.98 -18.52 -10.57
CA PRO A 730 12.24 -19.94 -10.76
C PRO A 730 13.38 -20.24 -11.72
N SER A 731 13.50 -19.52 -12.85
CA SER A 731 14.58 -19.76 -13.83
C SER A 731 15.98 -19.48 -13.28
N ARG A 732 16.06 -18.70 -12.20
CA ARG A 732 17.32 -18.30 -11.55
C ARG A 732 17.59 -19.06 -10.27
N ASN A 733 16.60 -19.79 -9.74
CA ASN A 733 16.66 -20.44 -8.45
C ASN A 733 17.17 -19.49 -7.35
N ASN A 734 16.68 -18.24 -7.35
CA ASN A 734 17.09 -17.20 -6.42
C ASN A 734 15.98 -16.15 -6.24
N TRP A 735 16.06 -15.38 -5.15
CA TRP A 735 15.24 -14.20 -4.92
C TRP A 735 15.60 -13.09 -5.89
N LEU A 736 14.62 -12.31 -6.33
CA LEU A 736 14.81 -11.19 -7.23
C LEU A 736 15.91 -10.25 -6.71
N GLN A 737 15.87 -9.93 -5.43
CA GLN A 737 16.79 -9.01 -4.74
C GLN A 737 18.27 -9.42 -4.86
N ASN A 738 18.56 -10.71 -5.04
CA ASN A 738 19.93 -11.22 -5.18
C ASN A 738 20.42 -11.24 -6.64
N LEU A 739 19.56 -10.91 -7.60
CA LEU A 739 19.89 -10.95 -9.02
C LEU A 739 20.50 -9.62 -9.46
N ASN A 740 21.57 -9.71 -10.25
CA ASN A 740 22.17 -8.56 -10.93
C ASN A 740 21.37 -8.20 -12.21
N VAL A 741 20.14 -7.74 -12.01
CA VAL A 741 19.21 -7.27 -13.06
C VAL A 741 18.60 -5.95 -12.62
N SER A 742 18.02 -5.19 -13.54
CA SER A 742 17.16 -4.05 -13.17
C SER A 742 15.96 -4.56 -12.37
N GLN A 743 15.57 -3.89 -11.29
CA GLN A 743 14.45 -4.35 -10.44
C GLN A 743 13.48 -3.21 -10.19
N TYR A 744 12.20 -3.55 -10.11
CA TYR A 744 11.19 -2.66 -9.56
C TYR A 744 11.04 -2.90 -8.06
N GLU A 745 10.94 -1.82 -7.30
CA GLU A 745 10.75 -1.90 -5.84
C GLU A 745 9.26 -2.04 -5.53
N PHE A 746 8.93 -3.01 -4.65
CA PHE A 746 7.57 -3.27 -4.19
C PHE A 746 7.50 -3.23 -2.67
N ALA A 747 6.43 -2.67 -2.13
CA ALA A 747 6.13 -2.67 -0.71
C ALA A 747 4.67 -3.09 -0.46
N GLY A 748 4.39 -3.71 0.68
CA GLY A 748 3.04 -4.17 1.05
C GLY A 748 2.84 -5.65 0.77
N GLN A 749 1.59 -6.07 0.58
CA GLN A 749 1.24 -7.48 0.41
C GLN A 749 0.32 -7.69 -0.79
N LEU A 750 0.58 -8.76 -1.54
CA LEU A 750 -0.28 -9.25 -2.60
C LEU A 750 -1.11 -10.43 -2.07
N SER A 751 -2.44 -10.31 -2.09
CA SER A 751 -3.36 -11.32 -1.53
C SER A 751 -4.07 -12.15 -2.59
N ALA A 752 -4.36 -11.59 -3.76
CA ALA A 752 -4.98 -12.32 -4.86
C ALA A 752 -4.66 -11.68 -6.22
N PHE A 753 -4.93 -12.42 -7.29
CA PHE A 753 -4.93 -11.87 -8.64
C PHE A 753 -5.96 -12.58 -9.52
N ALA A 754 -6.36 -11.94 -10.61
CA ALA A 754 -7.13 -12.54 -11.68
C ALA A 754 -6.66 -12.00 -13.04
N GLU A 755 -6.67 -12.86 -14.05
CA GLU A 755 -6.42 -12.47 -15.44
C GLU A 755 -7.74 -12.44 -16.21
N ALA A 756 -8.02 -11.34 -16.89
CA ALA A 756 -9.19 -11.16 -17.74
C ALA A 756 -8.82 -10.38 -19.00
N ASP A 757 -9.09 -10.92 -20.19
CA ASP A 757 -8.87 -10.26 -21.49
C ASP A 757 -7.47 -9.63 -21.68
N ASN A 758 -6.41 -10.33 -21.25
CA ASN A 758 -5.01 -9.89 -21.20
C ASN A 758 -4.68 -8.77 -20.21
N ALA A 759 -5.61 -8.38 -19.32
CA ALA A 759 -5.31 -7.54 -18.17
C ALA A 759 -5.11 -8.40 -16.92
N THR A 760 -4.03 -8.13 -16.18
CA THR A 760 -3.77 -8.72 -14.87
C THR A 760 -4.27 -7.75 -13.81
N ILE A 761 -5.30 -8.15 -13.08
CA ILE A 761 -5.81 -7.40 -11.94
C ILE A 761 -5.27 -8.06 -10.67
N LEU A 762 -4.56 -7.27 -9.88
CA LEU A 762 -4.00 -7.68 -8.59
C LEU A 762 -4.90 -7.18 -7.46
N ALA A 763 -4.81 -7.80 -6.29
CA ALA A 763 -5.43 -7.30 -5.07
C ALA A 763 -4.45 -7.36 -3.91
N GLY A 764 -4.50 -6.34 -3.06
CA GLY A 764 -3.67 -6.25 -1.87
C GLY A 764 -3.36 -4.82 -1.48
N SER A 765 -2.37 -4.65 -0.61
CA SER A 765 -1.77 -3.36 -0.25
C SER A 765 -0.49 -3.07 -1.05
N LEU A 766 -0.20 -3.88 -2.07
CA LEU A 766 1.02 -3.79 -2.86
C LEU A 766 1.13 -2.43 -3.58
N SER A 767 2.24 -1.73 -3.36
CA SER A 767 2.62 -0.51 -4.09
C SER A 767 3.95 -0.71 -4.81
N SER A 768 4.18 -0.01 -5.91
CA SER A 768 5.47 -0.02 -6.62
C SER A 768 6.09 1.37 -6.68
N GLY A 769 7.35 1.50 -6.26
CA GLY A 769 8.09 2.77 -6.25
C GLY A 769 8.73 3.17 -7.59
N GLY A 770 8.72 2.26 -8.56
CA GLY A 770 9.47 2.39 -9.81
C GLY A 770 10.76 1.58 -9.79
N LEU A 771 11.75 2.03 -10.54
CA LEU A 771 13.05 1.39 -10.68
C LEU A 771 13.87 1.57 -9.40
N ALA A 772 14.33 0.47 -8.81
CA ALA A 772 15.22 0.50 -7.65
C ALA A 772 16.56 1.16 -8.02
N ALA A 773 16.94 2.21 -7.29
CA ALA A 773 18.03 3.11 -7.66
C ALA A 773 18.87 3.69 -6.51
N ALA A 774 18.71 3.24 -5.26
CA ALA A 774 19.62 3.52 -4.14
C ALA A 774 20.13 4.99 -4.05
N GLY A 775 19.22 5.95 -4.27
CA GLY A 775 19.49 7.38 -4.22
C GLY A 775 20.25 7.97 -5.40
N ALA A 776 20.59 7.23 -6.47
CA ALA A 776 21.30 7.75 -7.63
C ALA A 776 20.88 7.08 -8.95
N VAL A 777 20.40 7.89 -9.90
CA VAL A 777 19.87 7.43 -11.20
C VAL A 777 20.37 8.30 -12.35
N ALA A 778 20.79 7.69 -13.45
CA ALA A 778 21.09 8.36 -14.71
C ALA A 778 19.80 8.57 -15.52
N LEU A 779 19.68 9.72 -16.16
CA LEU A 779 18.63 9.99 -17.14
C LEU A 779 19.19 9.79 -18.54
N LEU A 780 18.70 8.77 -19.23
CA LEU A 780 19.04 8.48 -20.61
C LEU A 780 18.12 9.25 -21.55
N TYR A 781 18.70 9.79 -22.62
CA TYR A 781 18.02 10.60 -23.62
C TYR A 781 18.34 10.08 -25.02
N ASP A 782 17.77 8.91 -25.37
CA ASP A 782 17.94 8.23 -26.65
C ASP A 782 16.57 7.92 -27.28
N ASN A 783 16.06 8.82 -28.12
CA ASN A 783 14.69 8.86 -28.69
C ASN A 783 13.55 9.06 -27.67
N GLU A 784 13.57 8.36 -26.53
CA GLU A 784 12.62 8.47 -25.41
C GLU A 784 13.40 8.63 -24.09
N LEU A 785 12.77 9.22 -23.06
CA LEU A 785 13.37 9.36 -21.74
C LEU A 785 13.30 8.02 -20.97
N SER A 786 14.43 7.60 -20.41
CA SER A 786 14.48 6.42 -19.54
C SER A 786 15.47 6.58 -18.40
N LEU A 787 15.36 5.73 -17.39
CA LEU A 787 16.17 5.77 -16.18
C LEU A 787 17.09 4.53 -16.10
N GLU A 788 18.31 4.73 -15.62
CA GLU A 788 19.29 3.67 -15.36
C GLU A 788 19.90 3.87 -13.97
N PRO A 789 19.86 2.88 -13.05
CA PRO A 789 20.39 3.05 -11.71
C PRO A 789 21.92 3.11 -11.75
N LEU A 790 22.51 4.08 -11.06
CA LEU A 790 23.96 4.20 -10.98
C LEU A 790 24.55 3.25 -9.94
N LEU A 791 23.82 3.01 -8.86
CA LEU A 791 24.17 2.05 -7.82
C LEU A 791 23.27 0.83 -7.98
N THR A 792 23.83 -0.27 -8.48
CA THR A 792 23.10 -1.53 -8.73
C THR A 792 23.13 -2.49 -7.54
N ASP A 793 23.77 -2.08 -6.43
CA ASP A 793 23.78 -2.86 -5.20
C ASP A 793 22.57 -2.50 -4.33
N PHE A 794 21.58 -3.39 -4.30
CA PHE A 794 20.34 -3.24 -3.56
C PHE A 794 20.50 -3.29 -2.03
N ASN A 795 21.71 -3.61 -1.52
CA ASN A 795 22.04 -3.43 -0.10
C ASN A 795 22.60 -2.04 0.22
N THR A 796 22.57 -1.12 -0.74
CA THR A 796 22.96 0.26 -0.46
C THR A 796 21.96 0.87 0.51
N SER A 797 22.47 1.39 1.63
CA SER A 797 21.65 2.08 2.63
C SER A 797 22.10 3.52 2.76
N GLY A 798 21.15 4.44 2.92
CA GLY A 798 21.41 5.86 3.12
C GLY A 798 21.11 6.72 1.89
N GLN A 799 21.73 7.89 1.83
CA GLN A 799 21.29 9.01 0.98
C GLN A 799 22.43 9.53 0.12
N THR A 800 22.17 9.78 -1.17
CA THR A 800 23.13 10.44 -2.05
C THR A 800 22.72 11.90 -2.24
N TYR A 801 23.59 12.82 -1.85
CA TYR A 801 23.28 14.25 -1.83
C TYR A 801 23.79 15.00 -3.07
N THR A 802 24.94 14.58 -3.61
CA THR A 802 25.62 15.26 -4.71
C THR A 802 26.32 14.27 -5.64
N GLY A 803 26.59 14.70 -6.87
CA GLY A 803 27.44 13.95 -7.80
C GLY A 803 28.17 14.85 -8.79
N LEU A 804 29.15 14.28 -9.49
CA LEU A 804 29.84 14.93 -10.61
C LEU A 804 30.32 13.89 -11.63
N PHE A 805 30.44 14.31 -12.89
CA PHE A 805 31.07 13.51 -13.95
C PHE A 805 32.49 14.03 -14.24
N ASP A 806 33.48 13.12 -14.34
CA ASP A 806 34.80 13.41 -14.90
C ASP A 806 34.94 12.76 -16.28
N THR A 807 34.80 13.59 -17.30
CA THR A 807 34.91 13.21 -18.72
C THR A 807 36.23 13.70 -19.36
N SER A 808 37.22 14.08 -18.55
CA SER A 808 38.47 14.65 -19.05
C SER A 808 39.31 13.63 -19.83
N SER A 809 39.49 13.87 -21.14
CA SER A 809 40.38 13.25 -22.18
C SER A 809 40.66 11.73 -22.24
N SER A 810 40.17 10.93 -21.29
CA SER A 810 40.13 9.45 -21.28
C SER A 810 39.33 8.90 -20.09
N ASN A 811 39.01 9.72 -19.09
CA ASN A 811 38.23 9.31 -17.92
C ASN A 811 36.74 9.26 -18.26
N ASN A 812 36.05 8.27 -17.70
CA ASN A 812 34.59 8.15 -17.70
C ASN A 812 34.18 7.78 -16.28
N LEU A 813 34.32 8.75 -15.37
CA LEU A 813 34.05 8.54 -13.95
C LEU A 813 32.77 9.27 -13.52
N THR A 814 31.94 8.57 -12.75
CA THR A 814 30.82 9.16 -12.01
C THR A 814 31.18 9.13 -10.54
N ILE A 815 31.20 10.28 -9.87
CA ILE A 815 31.51 10.37 -8.45
C ILE A 815 30.25 10.78 -7.71
N LEU A 816 29.85 9.98 -6.73
CA LEU A 816 28.67 10.18 -5.92
C LEU A 816 29.08 10.45 -4.47
N GLY A 817 28.50 11.46 -3.84
CA GLY A 817 28.75 11.85 -2.47
C GLY A 817 27.46 11.96 -1.67
N GLY A 818 27.47 11.46 -0.44
CA GLY A 818 26.35 11.57 0.47
C GLY A 818 26.65 10.98 1.84
N HIS A 819 25.64 10.36 2.44
CA HIS A 819 25.74 9.57 3.66
C HIS A 819 25.13 8.19 3.40
N PHE A 820 25.95 7.26 2.90
CA PHE A 820 25.48 5.95 2.47
C PHE A 820 26.58 4.90 2.62
N THR A 821 26.19 3.63 2.63
CA THR A 821 27.10 2.50 2.52
C THR A 821 26.68 1.62 1.33
N THR A 822 27.63 1.27 0.46
CA THR A 822 27.44 0.37 -0.69
C THR A 822 28.64 -0.59 -0.82
N ILE A 823 28.58 -1.60 -1.69
CA ILE A 823 29.65 -2.58 -1.87
C ILE A 823 30.46 -2.28 -3.14
N ALA A 824 31.79 -2.21 -3.01
CA ALA A 824 32.71 -2.11 -4.13
C ALA A 824 32.77 -3.41 -4.94
N THR A 825 33.26 -3.34 -6.18
CA THR A 825 33.41 -4.52 -7.06
C THR A 825 34.31 -5.62 -6.48
N ASN A 826 35.16 -5.31 -5.50
CA ASN A 826 36.01 -6.26 -4.78
C ASN A 826 35.39 -6.81 -3.48
N GLY A 827 34.11 -6.50 -3.19
CA GLY A 827 33.38 -6.93 -1.99
C GLY A 827 33.63 -6.07 -0.74
N SER A 828 34.45 -5.01 -0.81
CA SER A 828 34.68 -4.12 0.33
C SER A 828 33.61 -3.04 0.47
N ALA A 829 33.30 -2.63 1.70
CA ALA A 829 32.34 -1.56 1.95
C ALA A 829 32.89 -0.19 1.50
N VAL A 830 32.06 0.57 0.80
CA VAL A 830 32.28 1.96 0.37
C VAL A 830 31.34 2.84 1.18
N ASN A 831 31.90 3.76 1.97
CA ASN A 831 31.14 4.67 2.80
C ASN A 831 31.19 6.09 2.23
N ASN A 832 30.02 6.71 2.10
CA ASN A 832 29.74 8.14 1.89
C ASN A 832 30.22 8.75 0.56
N LEU A 833 31.23 8.18 -0.10
CA LEU A 833 31.68 8.61 -1.42
C LEU A 833 32.09 7.41 -2.28
N ALA A 834 31.40 7.26 -3.42
CA ALA A 834 31.64 6.23 -4.41
C ALA A 834 32.17 6.83 -5.71
N ILE A 835 33.17 6.18 -6.31
CA ILE A 835 33.71 6.48 -7.64
C ILE A 835 33.40 5.29 -8.53
N LEU A 836 32.57 5.52 -9.54
CA LEU A 836 32.18 4.55 -10.54
C LEU A 836 33.02 4.81 -11.79
N ASP A 837 33.72 3.78 -12.26
CA ASP A 837 34.50 3.81 -13.49
C ASP A 837 33.71 3.12 -14.60
N GLY A 838 33.15 3.91 -15.52
CA GLY A 838 32.36 3.43 -16.64
C GLY A 838 33.18 2.73 -17.73
N ASN A 839 34.52 2.90 -17.76
CA ASN A 839 35.38 2.17 -18.69
C ASN A 839 35.66 0.75 -18.19
N ALA A 840 35.86 0.60 -16.88
CA ALA A 840 36.15 -0.69 -16.24
C ALA A 840 34.91 -1.41 -15.69
N ALA A 841 33.76 -0.72 -15.63
CA ALA A 841 32.56 -1.15 -14.92
C ALA A 841 32.86 -1.51 -13.45
N THR A 842 33.59 -0.65 -12.74
CA THR A 842 33.99 -0.89 -11.34
C THR A 842 33.55 0.23 -10.41
N ILE A 843 33.23 -0.12 -9.16
CA ILE A 843 32.88 0.80 -8.07
C ILE A 843 33.97 0.71 -6.99
N ARG A 844 34.40 1.88 -6.49
CA ARG A 844 35.40 2.00 -5.41
C ARG A 844 35.13 3.20 -4.51
N GLY A 845 35.58 3.13 -3.25
CA GLY A 845 35.59 4.27 -2.33
C GLY A 845 36.93 5.01 -2.28
N LEU A 846 37.03 5.98 -1.37
CA LEU A 846 38.29 6.71 -1.10
C LEU A 846 39.34 5.88 -0.34
N GLY A 847 38.93 4.79 0.31
CA GLY A 847 39.77 3.97 1.19
C GLY A 847 39.61 4.31 2.69
N ALA A 848 40.43 3.70 3.54
CA ALA A 848 40.36 3.88 5.00
C ALA A 848 40.86 5.27 5.44
N GLY A 849 40.23 5.83 6.48
CA GLY A 849 40.65 7.09 7.13
C GLY A 849 39.60 8.20 7.16
N ILE A 850 38.45 8.00 6.50
CA ILE A 850 37.24 8.83 6.66
C ILE A 850 36.30 8.10 7.61
N ASP A 851 35.69 8.83 8.56
CA ASP A 851 34.72 8.25 9.49
C ASP A 851 33.42 7.90 8.75
N SER A 852 32.81 6.75 9.06
CA SER A 852 31.56 6.30 8.44
C SER A 852 30.38 7.23 8.71
N ASN A 853 30.42 8.03 9.78
CA ASN A 853 29.38 9.02 10.09
C ASN A 853 29.49 10.33 9.27
N SER A 854 30.44 10.41 8.32
CA SER A 854 30.61 11.59 7.48
C SER A 854 29.48 11.74 6.46
N THR A 855 29.22 12.97 6.01
CA THR A 855 28.29 13.27 4.91
C THR A 855 28.99 14.17 3.89
N PHE A 856 29.00 13.78 2.61
CA PHE A 856 29.51 14.62 1.53
C PHE A 856 28.37 15.41 0.86
N LEU A 857 28.56 16.72 0.70
CA LEU A 857 27.56 17.63 0.16
C LEU A 857 28.06 18.43 -1.05
N ALA A 858 29.38 18.56 -1.22
CA ALA A 858 29.98 19.33 -2.30
C ALA A 858 31.20 18.61 -2.87
N LEU A 859 31.31 18.58 -4.20
CA LEU A 859 32.42 17.98 -4.90
C LEU A 859 32.91 18.92 -6.02
N GLU A 860 34.22 19.02 -6.20
CA GLU A 860 34.84 19.80 -7.29
C GLU A 860 36.13 19.10 -7.75
N ILE A 861 36.34 19.03 -9.06
CA ILE A 861 37.61 18.58 -9.65
C ILE A 861 38.37 19.76 -10.24
N SER A 862 39.63 19.90 -9.83
CA SER A 862 40.57 20.84 -10.43
C SER A 862 41.94 20.17 -10.57
N ASP A 863 42.52 20.22 -11.78
CA ASP A 863 43.85 19.65 -12.08
C ASP A 863 44.04 18.17 -11.62
N ASN A 864 43.09 17.27 -11.93
CA ASN A 864 43.08 15.85 -11.50
C ASN A 864 43.06 15.63 -9.97
N VAL A 865 42.65 16.65 -9.21
CA VAL A 865 42.45 16.58 -7.76
C VAL A 865 40.97 16.76 -7.44
N LEU A 866 40.42 15.79 -6.73
CA LEU A 866 39.06 15.85 -6.17
C LEU A 866 39.10 16.55 -4.81
N TYR A 867 38.34 17.63 -4.70
CA TYR A 867 38.01 18.31 -3.45
C TYR A 867 36.61 17.89 -3.05
N ALA A 868 36.50 17.17 -1.94
CA ALA A 868 35.22 16.65 -1.45
C ALA A 868 34.93 17.20 -0.06
N GLY A 869 33.82 17.92 0.08
CA GLY A 869 33.42 18.64 1.29
C GLY A 869 32.03 18.26 1.77
N GLY A 870 31.77 18.53 3.04
CA GLY A 870 30.51 18.28 3.73
C GLY A 870 30.71 18.32 5.24
N ASN A 871 29.97 17.50 5.98
CA ASN A 871 30.31 17.18 7.37
C ASN A 871 31.25 15.97 7.36
N VAL A 872 32.52 16.21 7.04
CA VAL A 872 33.51 15.15 6.79
C VAL A 872 34.55 15.13 7.90
N THR A 873 34.60 14.02 8.65
CA THR A 873 35.57 13.81 9.74
C THR A 873 36.44 12.58 9.46
N GLY A 874 37.60 12.53 10.10
CA GLY A 874 38.51 11.40 9.99
C GLY A 874 39.98 11.79 10.17
N SER A 875 40.86 10.87 9.81
CA SER A 875 42.31 11.07 9.87
C SER A 875 43.00 10.35 8.71
N VAL A 876 43.65 11.12 7.83
CA VAL A 876 44.40 10.61 6.68
C VAL A 876 45.80 11.21 6.64
N SER A 877 46.82 10.40 6.32
CA SER A 877 48.23 10.83 6.20
C SER A 877 48.72 11.68 7.40
N GLY A 878 48.28 11.38 8.63
CA GLY A 878 48.68 12.10 9.86
C GLY A 878 47.98 13.44 10.08
N SER A 879 47.02 13.82 9.23
CA SER A 879 46.20 15.03 9.37
C SER A 879 44.79 14.68 9.81
N THR A 880 44.24 15.43 10.76
CA THR A 880 42.82 15.32 11.15
C THR A 880 41.95 16.12 10.19
N LEU A 881 40.86 15.52 9.74
CA LEU A 881 39.90 16.12 8.81
C LEU A 881 38.72 16.70 9.57
N ASN A 882 38.23 17.85 9.10
CA ASN A 882 36.95 18.42 9.50
C ASN A 882 36.45 19.32 8.37
N GLY A 883 35.45 18.86 7.62
CA GLY A 883 34.74 19.58 6.57
C GLY A 883 35.24 19.35 5.13
N LEU A 884 36.51 18.97 4.91
CA LEU A 884 37.09 18.82 3.57
C LEU A 884 38.14 17.72 3.52
N VAL A 885 38.15 16.95 2.43
CA VAL A 885 39.23 16.02 2.07
C VAL A 885 39.68 16.25 0.63
N VAL A 886 40.99 16.08 0.40
CA VAL A 886 41.62 16.23 -0.91
C VAL A 886 42.20 14.90 -1.39
N TYR A 887 41.77 14.46 -2.58
CA TYR A 887 42.11 13.15 -3.14
C TYR A 887 42.69 13.28 -4.55
N SER A 888 43.81 12.60 -4.82
CA SER A 888 44.45 12.58 -6.14
C SER A 888 43.79 11.51 -7.01
N MET A 889 43.16 11.94 -8.10
CA MET A 889 42.51 11.03 -9.06
C MET A 889 43.52 10.32 -9.96
N GLU A 890 44.71 10.89 -10.16
CA GLU A 890 45.78 10.27 -10.95
C GLU A 890 46.40 9.06 -10.25
N ASN A 891 46.66 9.17 -8.94
CA ASN A 891 47.31 8.12 -8.16
C ASN A 891 46.32 7.27 -7.35
N ASN A 892 45.03 7.60 -7.36
CA ASN A 892 44.00 6.99 -6.52
C ASN A 892 44.38 6.93 -5.03
N THR A 893 44.89 8.03 -4.48
CA THR A 893 45.33 8.15 -3.08
C THR A 893 44.96 9.51 -2.47
N PHE A 894 44.80 9.54 -1.15
CA PHE A 894 44.68 10.81 -0.43
C PHE A 894 45.93 11.68 -0.67
N SER A 895 45.72 13.00 -0.85
CA SER A 895 46.84 13.93 -0.94
C SER A 895 47.73 13.81 0.30
N GLN A 896 49.06 13.77 0.09
CA GLN A 896 50.04 13.76 1.19
C GLN A 896 49.93 15.00 2.08
N HIS A 897 49.44 16.12 1.53
CA HIS A 897 49.27 17.38 2.23
C HIS A 897 47.79 17.75 2.20
N GLN A 898 47.08 17.42 3.26
CA GLN A 898 45.69 17.86 3.45
C GLN A 898 45.67 19.34 3.89
N PRO A 899 44.69 20.14 3.42
CA PRO A 899 44.46 21.46 3.98
C PRO A 899 44.19 21.40 5.49
N PRO A 900 44.64 22.39 6.29
CA PRO A 900 44.25 22.48 7.69
C PRO A 900 42.72 22.46 7.86
N ARG A 901 42.24 21.66 8.82
CA ARG A 901 40.81 21.45 9.09
C ARG A 901 40.04 22.73 9.39
N PHE A 902 38.74 22.73 9.14
CA PHE A 902 37.85 23.81 9.59
C PHE A 902 37.48 23.67 11.09
N LEU A 903 37.17 24.78 11.74
CA LEU A 903 36.74 24.86 13.14
C LEU A 903 35.47 25.71 13.28
N GLY A 904 34.58 25.30 14.19
CA GLY A 904 33.27 25.89 14.48
C GLY A 904 32.44 24.90 15.31
N ASP A 905 31.23 25.29 15.70
CA ASP A 905 30.33 24.43 16.48
C ASP A 905 29.78 23.27 15.64
N ASP A 906 29.35 23.54 14.39
CA ASP A 906 28.81 22.54 13.44
C ASP A 906 29.43 22.72 12.04
N VAL A 907 30.66 22.23 11.87
CA VAL A 907 31.41 22.41 10.62
C VAL A 907 30.78 21.64 9.47
N THR A 908 30.34 22.36 8.44
CA THR A 908 29.83 21.76 7.19
C THR A 908 30.30 22.57 5.99
N VAL A 909 30.77 21.91 4.93
CA VAL A 909 31.08 22.54 3.63
C VAL A 909 29.93 22.28 2.65
N ASN A 910 29.26 23.33 2.20
CA ASN A 910 28.09 23.25 1.31
C ASN A 910 28.44 23.49 -0.16
N ALA A 911 29.54 24.22 -0.44
CA ALA A 911 29.93 24.54 -1.81
C ALA A 911 31.46 24.63 -1.96
N ILE A 912 31.94 24.18 -3.10
CA ILE A 912 33.34 24.30 -3.53
C ILE A 912 33.33 24.87 -4.95
N ALA A 913 34.17 25.85 -5.23
CA ALA A 913 34.24 26.49 -6.55
C ALA A 913 35.68 26.80 -6.94
N ALA A 914 36.18 26.17 -7.99
CA ALA A 914 37.47 26.54 -8.58
C ALA A 914 37.37 27.90 -9.29
N ARG A 915 38.33 28.78 -9.05
CA ARG A 915 38.38 30.08 -9.72
C ARG A 915 38.84 29.91 -11.17
N PRO A 916 38.10 30.42 -12.17
CA PRO A 916 38.50 30.30 -13.57
C PRO A 916 39.90 30.90 -13.84
N ASN A 917 40.75 30.13 -14.54
CA ASN A 917 42.13 30.51 -14.90
C ASN A 917 43.02 30.87 -13.71
N SER A 918 42.84 30.19 -12.58
CA SER A 918 43.59 30.42 -11.34
C SER A 918 43.85 29.10 -10.61
N LYS A 919 44.76 29.11 -9.64
CA LYS A 919 45.10 27.99 -8.75
C LYS A 919 44.43 28.13 -7.37
N HIS A 920 43.29 28.82 -7.33
CA HIS A 920 42.55 29.15 -6.10
C HIS A 920 41.23 28.37 -6.07
N ILE A 921 41.04 27.58 -5.01
CA ILE A 921 39.81 26.81 -4.76
C ILE A 921 39.06 27.46 -3.61
N TYR A 922 37.87 27.99 -3.86
CA TYR A 922 37.04 28.61 -2.85
C TYR A 922 36.15 27.56 -2.20
N VAL A 923 36.07 27.57 -0.88
CA VAL A 923 35.29 26.63 -0.07
C VAL A 923 34.37 27.43 0.83
N ALA A 924 33.10 27.04 0.85
CA ALA A 924 32.03 27.75 1.51
C ALA A 924 31.12 26.81 2.33
N GLY A 925 30.58 27.30 3.43
CA GLY A 925 29.69 26.51 4.29
C GLY A 925 29.41 27.17 5.64
N ASN A 926 29.20 26.33 6.66
CA ASN A 926 29.11 26.73 8.07
C ASN A 926 30.43 26.39 8.78
N PHE A 927 31.29 27.38 8.98
CA PHE A 927 32.52 27.27 9.78
C PHE A 927 33.03 28.66 10.14
N GLN A 928 33.87 28.76 11.18
CA GLN A 928 34.39 30.04 11.69
C GLN A 928 35.85 30.30 11.27
N SER A 929 36.65 29.24 11.11
CA SER A 929 38.07 29.35 10.75
C SER A 929 38.60 28.10 10.04
N ALA A 930 39.70 28.26 9.31
CA ALA A 930 40.46 27.18 8.70
C ALA A 930 41.84 27.09 9.36
N GLY A 931 42.05 26.08 10.21
CA GLY A 931 43.20 26.02 11.10
C GLY A 931 43.27 27.24 12.03
N ALA A 932 44.34 28.01 11.96
CA ALA A 932 44.52 29.23 12.75
C ALA A 932 43.98 30.50 12.06
N LEU A 933 43.45 30.40 10.83
CA LEU A 933 43.00 31.55 10.04
C LEU A 933 41.48 31.79 10.22
N PRO A 934 41.04 32.92 10.80
CA PRO A 934 39.63 33.27 10.85
C PRO A 934 39.10 33.63 9.46
N CYS A 935 38.16 32.83 8.94
CA CYS A 935 37.50 33.05 7.66
C CYS A 935 36.08 32.46 7.73
N PRO A 936 35.16 33.11 8.45
CA PRO A 936 33.83 32.57 8.66
C PRO A 936 33.06 32.50 7.34
N GLY A 937 32.43 31.37 7.09
CA GLY A 937 31.60 31.11 5.91
C GLY A 937 32.35 30.83 4.61
N VAL A 938 33.45 31.53 4.30
CA VAL A 938 34.23 31.34 3.05
C VAL A 938 35.73 31.48 3.27
N CYS A 939 36.49 30.48 2.81
CA CYS A 939 37.96 30.52 2.70
C CYS A 939 38.36 30.10 1.28
N TYR A 940 39.58 30.45 0.82
CA TYR A 940 40.13 29.85 -0.40
C TYR A 940 41.49 29.21 -0.17
N TRP A 941 41.69 28.05 -0.78
CA TRP A 941 42.93 27.30 -0.77
C TRP A 941 43.76 27.69 -1.99
N ASP A 942 44.97 28.18 -1.75
CA ASP A 942 45.96 28.37 -2.81
C ASP A 942 46.71 27.06 -3.02
N THR A 943 46.56 26.44 -4.19
CA THR A 943 47.17 25.14 -4.47
C THR A 943 48.68 25.22 -4.72
N GLU A 944 49.20 26.40 -5.09
CA GLU A 944 50.65 26.61 -5.30
C GLU A 944 51.35 26.80 -3.95
N ASP A 945 50.84 27.71 -3.14
CA ASP A 945 51.42 28.04 -1.83
C ASP A 945 51.00 27.06 -0.72
N ARG A 946 49.98 26.23 -0.97
CA ARG A 946 49.41 25.26 -0.02
C ARG A 946 48.98 25.91 1.30
N GLN A 947 48.27 27.02 1.21
CA GLN A 947 47.79 27.76 2.37
C GLN A 947 46.36 28.27 2.20
N TRP A 948 45.65 28.36 3.33
CA TRP A 948 44.36 29.03 3.40
C TRP A 948 44.52 30.53 3.36
N ASN A 949 43.59 31.19 2.69
CA ASN A 949 43.46 32.63 2.66
C ASN A 949 42.01 33.05 2.88
N ARG A 950 41.82 34.25 3.45
CA ARG A 950 40.51 34.82 3.70
C ARG A 950 40.11 35.77 2.55
N PRO A 951 39.02 35.51 1.82
CA PRO A 951 38.52 36.45 0.83
C PRO A 951 37.80 37.62 1.52
N GLY A 952 38.51 38.70 1.85
CA GLY A 952 37.92 39.89 2.48
C GLY A 952 37.46 39.70 3.95
N ALA A 953 37.30 40.79 4.68
CA ALA A 953 37.10 40.75 6.14
C ALA A 953 35.64 40.87 6.63
N SER A 954 34.71 41.25 5.76
CA SER A 954 33.36 41.69 6.16
C SER A 954 32.26 40.62 6.12
N LEU A 955 32.49 39.49 5.45
CA LEU A 955 31.51 38.39 5.36
C LEU A 955 31.51 37.56 6.66
N ASN A 956 30.31 37.21 7.11
CA ASN A 956 30.02 36.22 8.13
C ASN A 956 28.68 35.50 7.80
N GLY A 957 28.37 34.40 8.49
CA GLY A 957 27.16 33.61 8.29
C GLY A 957 27.40 32.30 7.54
N THR A 958 26.32 31.65 7.12
CA THR A 958 26.35 30.34 6.45
C THR A 958 26.18 30.52 4.96
N VAL A 959 27.10 29.99 4.16
CA VAL A 959 27.01 30.03 2.70
C VAL A 959 26.49 28.70 2.19
N LEU A 960 25.44 28.73 1.38
CA LEU A 960 24.85 27.58 0.70
C LEU A 960 25.56 27.30 -0.63
N ALA A 961 25.72 28.33 -1.47
CA ALA A 961 26.23 28.17 -2.83
C ALA A 961 27.22 29.28 -3.23
N LEU A 962 28.16 28.93 -4.12
CA LEU A 962 29.13 29.84 -4.73
C LEU A 962 29.03 29.76 -6.25
N LYS A 963 28.98 30.91 -6.94
CA LYS A 963 29.01 30.94 -8.41
C LYS A 963 29.83 32.11 -8.95
N TRP A 964 30.83 31.82 -9.76
CA TRP A 964 31.63 32.84 -10.44
C TRP A 964 30.81 33.52 -11.54
N LEU A 965 30.68 34.85 -11.48
CA LEU A 965 30.11 35.64 -12.59
C LEU A 965 31.15 35.79 -13.71
N ASN A 966 32.42 35.92 -13.32
CA ASN A 966 33.59 35.98 -14.19
C ASN A 966 34.85 35.71 -13.34
N SER A 967 36.05 35.70 -13.92
CA SER A 967 37.29 35.43 -13.16
C SER A 967 37.66 36.47 -12.08
N LYS A 968 36.88 37.56 -11.93
CA LYS A 968 37.12 38.67 -10.99
C LYS A 968 36.02 38.85 -9.95
N GLU A 969 34.83 38.30 -10.17
CA GLU A 969 33.64 38.51 -9.35
C GLU A 969 32.94 37.18 -9.03
N LEU A 970 32.67 36.96 -7.75
CA LEU A 970 32.06 35.75 -7.19
C LEU A 970 30.75 36.10 -6.49
N LEU A 971 29.70 35.32 -6.73
CA LEU A 971 28.43 35.38 -6.02
C LEU A 971 28.46 34.36 -4.86
N ALA A 972 28.01 34.77 -3.69
CA ALA A 972 27.73 33.89 -2.56
C ALA A 972 26.25 34.00 -2.19
N ILE A 973 25.62 32.86 -1.94
CA ILE A 973 24.21 32.74 -1.60
C ILE A 973 24.10 31.98 -0.27
N GLY A 974 23.25 32.45 0.64
CA GLY A 974 23.03 31.81 1.94
C GLY A 974 22.52 32.81 2.97
N ASP A 975 22.68 32.52 4.25
CA ASP A 975 22.30 33.42 5.34
C ASP A 975 23.51 34.28 5.74
N LEU A 976 23.65 35.44 5.08
CA LEU A 976 24.88 36.23 5.10
C LEU A 976 24.74 37.52 5.91
N THR A 977 25.85 37.93 6.54
CA THR A 977 26.00 39.26 7.13
C THR A 977 27.25 39.93 6.57
N ILE A 978 27.09 41.12 6.00
CA ILE A 978 28.17 41.93 5.42
C ILE A 978 28.17 43.29 6.08
N ASP A 979 29.25 43.62 6.81
CA ASP A 979 29.39 44.89 7.54
C ASP A 979 28.20 45.22 8.48
N GLY A 980 27.59 44.17 9.05
CA GLY A 980 26.42 44.27 9.95
C GLY A 980 25.05 44.26 9.27
N ASN A 981 25.00 44.32 7.93
CA ASN A 981 23.76 44.21 7.17
C ASN A 981 23.49 42.76 6.77
N GLN A 982 22.27 42.28 6.98
CA GLN A 982 21.84 40.93 6.58
C GLN A 982 21.42 40.91 5.11
N SER A 983 21.84 39.88 4.38
CA SER A 983 21.54 39.70 2.95
C SER A 983 21.54 38.21 2.62
N VAL A 984 20.70 37.79 1.67
CA VAL A 984 20.71 36.39 1.20
C VAL A 984 21.64 36.16 0.00
N VAL A 985 22.05 37.24 -0.65
CA VAL A 985 23.01 37.21 -1.77
C VAL A 985 24.09 38.28 -1.52
N ALA A 986 25.34 37.94 -1.81
CA ALA A 986 26.47 38.86 -1.74
C ALA A 986 27.44 38.67 -2.91
N THR A 987 28.10 39.75 -3.32
CA THR A 987 29.12 39.73 -4.37
C THR A 987 30.49 40.05 -3.81
N TYR A 988 31.50 39.27 -4.20
CA TYR A 988 32.91 39.47 -3.87
C TYR A 988 33.71 39.90 -5.09
N THR A 989 34.49 40.97 -4.96
CA THR A 989 35.42 41.41 -6.01
C THR A 989 36.86 41.07 -5.63
N VAL A 990 37.51 40.19 -6.40
CA VAL A 990 38.86 39.67 -6.08
C VAL A 990 39.90 40.78 -5.96
N LYS A 991 39.91 41.75 -6.89
CA LYS A 991 40.92 42.83 -6.88
C LYS A 991 40.80 43.76 -5.67
N LYS A 992 39.57 43.97 -5.17
CA LYS A 992 39.31 44.82 -4.01
C LYS A 992 39.38 44.04 -2.70
N GLN A 993 39.29 42.71 -2.75
CA GLN A 993 39.14 41.83 -1.60
C GLN A 993 38.00 42.26 -0.67
N SER A 994 36.87 42.68 -1.25
CA SER A 994 35.72 43.21 -0.51
C SER A 994 34.43 42.53 -0.92
N TRP A 995 33.57 42.27 0.07
CA TRP A 995 32.18 41.84 -0.13
C TRP A 995 31.23 43.03 -0.20
N GLN A 996 30.15 42.89 -0.95
CA GLN A 996 29.06 43.84 -1.05
C GLN A 996 27.72 43.10 -0.99
N THR A 997 26.75 43.67 -0.29
CA THR A 997 25.35 43.19 -0.32
C THR A 997 24.77 43.34 -1.71
N PHE A 998 24.00 42.36 -2.15
CA PHE A 998 23.29 42.43 -3.43
C PHE A 998 22.01 43.26 -3.28
N GLU A 999 21.72 44.13 -4.25
CA GLU A 999 20.54 45.01 -4.20
C GLU A 999 19.24 44.19 -4.27
N GLY A 1000 18.28 44.50 -3.39
CA GLY A 1000 17.00 43.77 -3.31
C GLY A 1000 17.07 42.37 -2.69
N ALA A 1001 18.25 41.94 -2.20
CA ALA A 1001 18.44 40.65 -1.53
C ALA A 1001 18.54 40.78 0.01
N SER A 1002 18.03 41.87 0.58
CA SER A 1002 17.99 42.03 2.03
C SER A 1002 17.01 41.04 2.67
N THR A 1003 17.19 40.73 3.95
CA THR A 1003 16.24 39.86 4.67
C THR A 1003 14.85 40.48 4.86
N SER A 1004 14.68 41.79 4.61
CA SER A 1004 13.35 42.42 4.53
C SER A 1004 12.66 42.24 3.17
N ASP A 1005 13.43 42.06 2.10
CA ASP A 1005 12.90 41.85 0.74
C ASP A 1005 12.66 40.36 0.46
N ILE A 1006 13.54 39.52 0.98
CA ILE A 1006 13.46 38.05 0.90
C ILE A 1006 13.50 37.49 2.33
N PRO A 1007 12.35 37.46 3.03
CA PRO A 1007 12.29 36.97 4.40
C PRO A 1007 12.36 35.44 4.43
N GLY A 1008 13.31 34.87 5.18
CA GLY A 1008 13.47 33.42 5.30
C GLY A 1008 14.89 32.96 5.02
N SER A 1009 15.09 31.65 4.95
CA SER A 1009 16.37 31.02 4.62
C SER A 1009 16.33 30.42 3.22
N ILE A 1010 17.45 30.49 2.50
CA ILE A 1010 17.59 29.95 1.13
C ILE A 1010 17.96 28.47 1.20
N THR A 1011 17.30 27.64 0.39
CA THR A 1011 17.54 26.20 0.30
C THR A 1011 18.12 25.77 -1.04
N ALA A 1012 17.89 26.51 -2.13
CA ALA A 1012 18.46 26.20 -3.44
C ALA A 1012 18.71 27.44 -4.31
N PHE A 1013 19.64 27.31 -5.25
CA PHE A 1013 20.06 28.36 -6.19
C PHE A 1013 20.43 27.76 -7.55
N THR A 1014 20.02 28.40 -8.64
CA THR A 1014 20.52 28.08 -9.98
C THR A 1014 20.61 29.33 -10.87
N PRO A 1015 21.66 29.48 -11.70
CA PRO A 1015 21.71 30.51 -12.74
C PRO A 1015 20.63 30.29 -13.82
N ALA A 1016 20.17 31.37 -14.44
CA ALA A 1016 19.25 31.32 -15.59
C ALA A 1016 19.91 31.75 -16.91
N ASN A 1017 21.18 32.19 -16.85
CA ASN A 1017 22.01 32.47 -18.01
C ASN A 1017 23.51 32.31 -17.68
N THR A 1018 24.34 32.18 -18.71
CA THR A 1018 25.80 32.02 -18.55
C THR A 1018 26.50 33.21 -17.90
N ALA A 1019 25.94 34.41 -18.02
CA ALA A 1019 26.46 35.62 -17.38
C ALA A 1019 26.10 35.71 -15.88
N VAL A 1020 25.23 34.83 -15.38
CA VAL A 1020 24.68 34.84 -14.02
C VAL A 1020 24.04 36.20 -13.68
N SER A 1021 23.55 36.92 -14.70
CA SER A 1021 22.82 38.18 -14.52
C SER A 1021 21.35 37.95 -14.25
N LYS A 1022 20.84 36.75 -14.54
CA LYS A 1022 19.53 36.24 -14.15
C LYS A 1022 19.73 34.92 -13.40
N PHE A 1023 18.96 34.69 -12.36
CA PHE A 1023 19.05 33.47 -11.55
C PHE A 1023 17.77 33.23 -10.75
N TRP A 1024 17.64 32.02 -10.22
CA TRP A 1024 16.54 31.60 -9.36
C TRP A 1024 17.02 31.27 -7.95
N LEU A 1025 16.15 31.52 -6.99
CA LEU A 1025 16.30 31.14 -5.58
C LEU A 1025 15.05 30.37 -5.15
N ALA A 1026 15.26 29.35 -4.31
CA ALA A 1026 14.19 28.76 -3.50
C ALA A 1026 14.56 28.85 -2.03
N GLY A 1027 13.56 28.90 -1.16
CA GLY A 1027 13.77 28.97 0.26
C GLY A 1027 12.50 28.73 1.05
N VAL A 1028 12.60 28.89 2.36
CA VAL A 1028 11.52 28.70 3.31
C VAL A 1028 11.27 30.00 4.05
N TYR A 1029 10.02 30.48 3.99
CA TYR A 1029 9.57 31.64 4.75
C TYR A 1029 9.59 31.33 6.26
N ALA A 1030 9.60 32.37 7.11
CA ALA A 1030 9.57 32.20 8.57
C ALA A 1030 8.32 31.44 9.11
N ASN A 1031 7.27 31.30 8.31
CA ASN A 1031 6.07 30.52 8.64
C ASN A 1031 6.17 29.02 8.25
N GLY A 1032 7.27 28.59 7.64
CA GLY A 1032 7.50 27.21 7.17
C GLY A 1032 7.08 26.93 5.72
N SER A 1033 6.42 27.87 5.03
CA SER A 1033 6.03 27.67 3.62
C SER A 1033 7.20 27.87 2.65
N SER A 1034 7.30 27.00 1.65
CA SER A 1034 8.32 27.07 0.60
C SER A 1034 8.00 28.16 -0.43
N PHE A 1035 9.05 28.79 -0.98
CA PHE A 1035 8.94 29.82 -2.01
C PHE A 1035 9.95 29.66 -3.12
N LEU A 1036 9.61 30.26 -4.27
CA LEU A 1036 10.45 30.35 -5.45
C LEU A 1036 10.52 31.81 -5.93
N ALA A 1037 11.72 32.31 -6.18
CA ALA A 1037 11.98 33.68 -6.60
C ALA A 1037 12.91 33.75 -7.81
N ALA A 1038 12.51 34.48 -8.85
CA ALA A 1038 13.32 34.76 -10.04
C ALA A 1038 13.91 36.17 -9.97
N TYR A 1039 15.21 36.30 -10.19
CA TYR A 1039 15.88 37.57 -10.41
C TYR A 1039 16.05 37.83 -11.91
N ASP A 1040 15.45 38.91 -12.42
CA ASP A 1040 15.40 39.22 -13.85
C ASP A 1040 16.59 40.06 -14.36
N GLY A 1041 17.52 40.42 -13.49
CA GLY A 1041 18.60 41.37 -13.75
C GLY A 1041 18.42 42.72 -13.06
N SER A 1042 17.21 43.00 -12.55
CA SER A 1042 16.87 44.25 -11.88
C SER A 1042 16.12 44.06 -10.55
N SER A 1043 15.21 43.08 -10.47
CA SER A 1043 14.39 42.86 -9.28
C SER A 1043 14.02 41.38 -9.11
N PHE A 1044 13.61 41.03 -7.89
CA PHE A 1044 13.09 39.71 -7.57
C PHE A 1044 11.57 39.65 -7.81
N SER A 1045 11.13 38.59 -8.48
CA SER A 1045 9.72 38.24 -8.65
C SER A 1045 9.44 36.88 -8.00
N PHE A 1046 8.39 36.81 -7.18
CA PHE A 1046 8.04 35.59 -6.45
C PHE A 1046 6.92 34.84 -7.16
N VAL A 1047 7.11 33.53 -7.32
CA VAL A 1047 6.08 32.62 -7.83
C VAL A 1047 5.23 32.18 -6.64
N ARG A 1048 3.90 32.31 -6.76
CA ARG A 1048 2.94 32.05 -5.67
C ARG A 1048 2.04 30.88 -6.01
N ASN A 1049 1.55 30.20 -4.97
CA ASN A 1049 0.53 29.14 -5.06
C ASN A 1049 0.94 27.95 -5.96
N MET A 1050 2.22 27.58 -5.94
CA MET A 1050 2.73 26.43 -6.71
C MET A 1050 2.92 25.18 -5.87
N PHE A 1051 2.88 25.31 -4.54
CA PHE A 1051 3.21 24.28 -3.57
C PHE A 1051 2.23 24.37 -2.40
N ASP A 1052 1.81 23.22 -1.89
CA ASP A 1052 1.11 23.11 -0.62
C ASP A 1052 2.12 22.99 0.55
N ASP A 1053 1.59 22.93 1.77
CA ASP A 1053 2.37 22.72 2.99
C ASP A 1053 3.23 21.44 2.91
N GLU A 1054 4.28 21.36 3.73
CA GLU A 1054 5.26 20.24 3.77
C GLU A 1054 6.21 20.12 2.56
N THR A 1055 6.06 20.96 1.54
CA THR A 1055 7.02 21.04 0.43
C THR A 1055 8.42 21.44 0.92
N GLU A 1056 9.42 20.67 0.54
CA GLU A 1056 10.84 20.92 0.75
C GLU A 1056 11.57 20.98 -0.60
N ILE A 1057 12.04 22.17 -1.00
CA ILE A 1057 12.81 22.36 -2.23
C ILE A 1057 14.30 22.18 -1.92
N ARG A 1058 14.92 21.17 -2.56
CA ARG A 1058 16.34 20.82 -2.37
C ARG A 1058 17.23 21.25 -3.53
N GLY A 1059 16.68 21.34 -4.74
CA GLY A 1059 17.44 21.69 -5.93
C GLY A 1059 16.62 22.47 -6.95
N LEU A 1060 17.33 23.26 -7.76
CA LEU A 1060 16.79 24.00 -8.89
C LEU A 1060 17.73 23.83 -10.08
N GLU A 1061 17.19 23.70 -11.28
CA GLU A 1061 18.00 23.73 -12.50
C GLU A 1061 17.20 24.29 -13.69
N VAL A 1062 17.78 25.24 -14.43
CA VAL A 1062 17.14 25.76 -15.65
C VAL A 1062 17.51 24.86 -16.84
N LEU A 1063 16.51 24.25 -17.47
CA LEU A 1063 16.66 23.34 -18.59
C LEU A 1063 16.24 24.00 -19.91
N PRO A 1064 17.01 23.81 -20.99
CA PRO A 1064 16.58 24.23 -22.33
C PRO A 1064 15.48 23.33 -22.89
N ILE A 1065 14.64 23.88 -23.77
CA ILE A 1065 13.56 23.14 -24.44
C ILE A 1065 13.63 23.28 -25.96
N ASN A 1066 13.15 22.26 -26.67
CA ASN A 1066 13.11 22.20 -28.13
C ASN A 1066 11.98 23.05 -28.74
N LYS A 1067 10.95 23.36 -27.96
CA LYS A 1067 9.78 24.12 -28.39
C LYS A 1067 9.42 25.17 -27.37
N ASN A 1068 9.43 26.42 -27.83
CA ASN A 1068 9.16 27.55 -26.95
C ASN A 1068 7.74 27.49 -26.37
N HIS A 1069 7.62 27.83 -25.09
CA HIS A 1069 6.33 28.08 -24.44
C HIS A 1069 5.89 29.54 -24.64
N ASP A 1070 4.73 29.93 -24.11
CA ASP A 1070 4.25 31.31 -24.20
C ASP A 1070 5.15 32.27 -23.39
N ASP A 1071 5.26 33.52 -23.85
CA ASP A 1071 6.11 34.52 -23.20
C ASP A 1071 5.62 34.86 -21.78
N VAL A 1072 6.52 34.75 -20.80
CA VAL A 1072 6.28 34.98 -19.37
C VAL A 1072 7.38 35.84 -18.78
N SER A 1073 7.05 36.66 -17.78
CA SER A 1073 7.97 37.70 -17.30
C SER A 1073 9.19 37.17 -16.52
N ASN A 1074 9.08 35.97 -15.95
CA ASN A 1074 10.04 35.40 -15.01
C ASN A 1074 10.93 34.28 -15.59
N LEU A 1075 10.64 33.78 -16.80
CA LEU A 1075 11.35 32.68 -17.44
C LEU A 1075 11.40 32.93 -18.96
N ASN A 1076 12.54 32.70 -19.61
CA ASN A 1076 12.61 32.88 -21.06
C ASN A 1076 11.77 31.78 -21.74
N ASP A 1077 11.22 32.06 -22.92
CA ASP A 1077 10.33 31.17 -23.66
C ASP A 1077 10.99 29.87 -24.14
N ASP A 1078 12.32 29.80 -24.14
CA ASP A 1078 13.15 28.64 -24.49
C ASP A 1078 13.70 27.89 -23.27
N GLN A 1079 13.14 28.11 -22.08
CA GLN A 1079 13.60 27.54 -20.83
C GLN A 1079 12.47 26.92 -20.01
N MET A 1080 12.78 25.89 -19.23
CA MET A 1080 11.94 25.44 -18.12
C MET A 1080 12.77 25.38 -16.85
N LEU A 1081 12.14 25.59 -15.70
CA LEU A 1081 12.81 25.44 -14.41
C LEU A 1081 12.44 24.07 -13.82
N LEU A 1082 13.42 23.20 -13.69
CA LEU A 1082 13.30 21.99 -12.88
C LEU A 1082 13.42 22.35 -11.41
N VAL A 1083 12.45 21.92 -10.61
CA VAL A 1083 12.46 21.99 -9.15
C VAL A 1083 12.55 20.56 -8.64
N THR A 1084 13.50 20.28 -7.75
CA THR A 1084 13.67 18.97 -7.13
C THR A 1084 13.55 19.08 -5.61
N GLY A 1085 13.01 18.03 -4.99
CA GLY A 1085 12.89 17.96 -3.54
C GLY A 1085 11.86 16.93 -3.11
N ARG A 1086 11.15 17.23 -2.03
CA ARG A 1086 9.91 16.56 -1.63
C ARG A 1086 8.78 17.56 -1.85
N LEU A 1087 8.12 17.49 -2.99
CA LEU A 1087 7.24 18.55 -3.48
C LEU A 1087 5.78 18.14 -3.31
N GLN A 1088 5.01 18.96 -2.60
CA GLN A 1088 3.56 18.80 -2.53
C GLN A 1088 2.92 19.74 -3.55
N LEU A 1089 2.51 19.19 -4.69
CA LEU A 1089 1.92 19.94 -5.80
C LEU A 1089 0.38 20.01 -5.66
N PRO A 1090 -0.22 21.21 -5.82
CA PRO A 1090 -1.67 21.35 -5.83
C PRO A 1090 -2.32 20.46 -6.90
N ASP A 1091 -3.46 19.86 -6.57
CA ASP A 1091 -4.26 18.98 -7.43
C ASP A 1091 -3.56 17.69 -7.93
N PHE A 1092 -2.30 17.43 -7.53
CA PHE A 1092 -1.56 16.22 -7.90
C PHE A 1092 -1.15 15.39 -6.67
N GLY A 1093 -0.54 16.04 -5.67
CA GLY A 1093 0.04 15.34 -4.51
C GLY A 1093 1.56 15.39 -4.50
N ASN A 1094 2.19 14.32 -4.00
CA ASN A 1094 3.65 14.27 -3.85
C ASN A 1094 4.35 14.04 -5.19
N ALA A 1095 5.43 14.77 -5.43
CA ALA A 1095 6.37 14.58 -6.52
C ALA A 1095 7.80 14.87 -6.05
N SER A 1096 8.77 14.20 -6.65
CA SER A 1096 10.19 14.39 -6.27
C SER A 1096 10.90 15.37 -7.20
N ALA A 1097 10.38 15.54 -8.41
CA ALA A 1097 10.77 16.61 -9.31
C ALA A 1097 9.58 17.10 -10.15
N ALA A 1098 9.56 18.40 -10.42
CA ALA A 1098 8.56 19.06 -11.24
C ALA A 1098 9.18 20.12 -12.17
N LEU A 1099 8.61 20.29 -13.35
CA LEU A 1099 9.03 21.27 -14.34
C LEU A 1099 8.06 22.45 -14.36
N TYR A 1100 8.60 23.65 -14.18
CA TYR A 1100 7.87 24.90 -14.25
C TYR A 1100 8.10 25.57 -15.62
N ASN A 1101 7.00 25.78 -16.34
CA ASN A 1101 6.98 26.44 -17.66
C ASN A 1101 6.69 27.95 -17.59
N GLY A 1102 6.75 28.57 -16.40
CA GLY A 1102 6.35 29.96 -16.18
C GLY A 1102 4.90 30.17 -15.74
N THR A 1103 4.04 29.15 -15.83
CA THR A 1103 2.64 29.25 -15.38
C THR A 1103 2.21 28.10 -14.49
N THR A 1104 2.64 26.87 -14.79
CA THR A 1104 2.20 25.65 -14.11
C THR A 1104 3.39 24.78 -13.73
N MET A 1105 3.27 24.08 -12.60
CA MET A 1105 4.16 22.98 -12.24
C MET A 1105 3.66 21.69 -12.88
N ILE A 1106 4.53 21.00 -13.61
CA ILE A 1106 4.25 19.72 -14.27
C ILE A 1106 5.07 18.65 -13.55
N PRO A 1107 4.45 17.62 -12.92
CA PRO A 1107 5.19 16.52 -12.32
C PRO A 1107 6.12 15.85 -13.34
N PHE A 1108 7.33 15.50 -12.92
CA PHE A 1108 8.35 14.94 -13.81
C PHE A 1108 8.91 13.61 -13.29
N MET A 1109 9.23 13.54 -12.01
CA MET A 1109 9.69 12.30 -11.37
C MET A 1109 8.97 12.05 -10.05
N LEU A 1110 8.69 10.78 -9.79
CA LEU A 1110 8.18 10.26 -8.53
C LEU A 1110 9.25 9.33 -7.94
N SER A 1111 9.39 9.30 -6.62
CA SER A 1111 10.35 8.43 -5.96
C SER A 1111 9.81 7.99 -4.61
N SER A 1112 10.16 6.79 -4.17
CA SER A 1112 9.77 6.26 -2.87
C SER A 1112 10.95 5.67 -2.11
N THR A 1113 10.79 5.56 -0.80
CA THR A 1113 11.64 4.74 0.08
C THR A 1113 11.14 3.29 0.12
N SER A 1114 11.94 2.39 0.68
CA SER A 1114 11.72 0.94 0.78
C SER A 1114 10.51 0.53 1.63
N ASP A 1115 10.02 1.44 2.48
CA ASP A 1115 8.77 1.30 3.23
C ASP A 1115 7.54 1.85 2.47
N GLY A 1116 7.72 2.28 1.21
CA GLY A 1116 6.67 2.82 0.35
C GLY A 1116 6.33 4.29 0.63
N GLN A 1117 7.08 5.01 1.49
CA GLN A 1117 6.86 6.43 1.70
C GLN A 1117 7.43 7.30 0.56
N PRO A 1118 6.89 8.52 0.38
CA PRO A 1118 7.48 9.58 -0.46
C PRO A 1118 8.99 9.79 -0.27
N GLY A 1119 9.77 9.54 -1.31
CA GLY A 1119 11.19 9.91 -1.38
C GLY A 1119 11.41 11.37 -1.82
N SER A 1120 12.68 11.76 -1.99
CA SER A 1120 13.03 13.11 -2.46
C SER A 1120 14.25 13.15 -3.38
N VAL A 1121 14.21 13.97 -4.43
CA VAL A 1121 15.38 14.21 -5.29
C VAL A 1121 16.12 15.46 -4.81
N ALA A 1122 17.39 15.33 -4.47
CA ALA A 1122 18.22 16.42 -3.95
C ALA A 1122 18.86 17.26 -5.05
N HIS A 1123 19.52 16.62 -6.02
CA HIS A 1123 20.38 17.32 -6.98
C HIS A 1123 20.33 16.69 -8.38
N MET A 1124 20.42 17.54 -9.41
CA MET A 1124 20.65 17.17 -10.80
C MET A 1124 22.05 17.62 -11.18
N PHE A 1125 22.87 16.71 -11.70
CA PHE A 1125 24.21 17.05 -12.20
C PHE A 1125 24.43 16.49 -13.61
N PHE A 1126 25.33 17.14 -14.34
CA PHE A 1126 25.54 16.88 -15.76
C PHE A 1126 26.99 17.11 -16.18
N ALA A 1127 27.40 16.45 -17.26
CA ALA A 1127 28.80 16.40 -17.69
C ALA A 1127 29.31 17.72 -18.31
N ASN A 1128 28.45 18.43 -19.05
CA ASN A 1128 28.81 19.66 -19.76
C ASN A 1128 28.16 20.88 -19.12
N SER A 1129 28.85 22.02 -19.12
CA SER A 1129 28.26 23.26 -18.59
C SER A 1129 26.94 23.60 -19.29
N ASN A 1130 25.92 23.90 -18.48
CA ASN A 1130 24.61 24.25 -19.00
C ASN A 1130 24.67 25.54 -19.86
N PRO A 1131 24.13 25.52 -21.09
CA PRO A 1131 24.15 26.68 -21.97
C PRO A 1131 23.22 27.81 -21.51
N TYR A 1132 22.21 27.51 -20.67
CA TYR A 1132 21.13 28.39 -20.20
C TYR A 1132 20.70 29.41 -21.27
N THR A 1133 19.91 28.92 -22.22
CA THR A 1133 19.73 29.45 -23.57
C THR A 1133 19.14 30.87 -23.66
N SER A 1134 19.18 31.41 -24.88
CA SER A 1134 19.69 32.75 -25.17
C SER A 1134 18.86 33.47 -26.22
N GLY A 1135 18.67 34.78 -26.07
CA GLY A 1135 18.27 35.63 -27.18
C GLY A 1135 19.25 35.57 -28.36
N GLY A 1136 18.72 35.30 -29.55
CA GLY A 1136 19.28 35.75 -30.84
C GLY A 1136 19.99 34.70 -31.69
N LYS A 1137 19.42 34.41 -32.88
CA LYS A 1137 20.04 33.63 -33.96
C LYS A 1137 21.45 34.15 -34.29
N HIS A 1138 22.48 33.57 -33.70
CA HIS A 1138 23.83 33.76 -34.20
C HIS A 1138 23.98 32.93 -35.48
N LEU A 1139 24.20 33.63 -36.60
CA LEU A 1139 24.60 33.01 -37.85
C LEU A 1139 25.93 32.30 -37.62
N SER A 1140 26.06 31.06 -38.09
CA SER A 1140 27.30 30.30 -37.92
C SER A 1140 28.52 31.10 -38.37
N ASN A 1141 29.68 30.86 -37.75
CA ASN A 1141 30.92 31.55 -38.10
C ASN A 1141 31.19 31.53 -39.63
N GLY A 1142 30.78 30.45 -40.31
CA GLY A 1142 30.85 30.35 -41.78
C GLY A 1142 29.95 31.34 -42.53
N ILE A 1143 28.71 31.57 -42.06
CA ILE A 1143 27.79 32.55 -42.67
C ILE A 1143 28.27 33.98 -42.38
N VAL A 1144 28.81 34.26 -41.20
CA VAL A 1144 29.40 35.58 -40.89
C VAL A 1144 30.57 35.88 -41.81
N VAL A 1145 31.44 34.89 -42.06
CA VAL A 1145 32.53 35.02 -43.03
C VAL A 1145 31.99 35.23 -44.45
N LEU A 1146 30.93 34.52 -44.86
CA LEU A 1146 30.31 34.68 -46.18
C LEU A 1146 29.69 36.07 -46.38
N ILE A 1147 28.97 36.58 -45.38
CA ILE A 1147 28.35 37.92 -45.42
C ILE A 1147 29.44 39.00 -45.45
N SER A 1148 30.48 38.84 -44.62
CA SER A 1148 31.64 39.74 -44.60
C SER A 1148 32.35 39.78 -45.96
N PHE A 1149 32.51 38.61 -46.59
CA PHE A 1149 33.09 38.48 -47.93
C PHE A 1149 32.20 39.15 -49.00
N CYS A 1150 30.88 38.95 -48.94
CA CYS A 1150 29.94 39.60 -49.87
C CYS A 1150 29.92 41.12 -49.72
N CYS A 1151 29.95 41.64 -48.48
CA CYS A 1151 30.04 43.06 -48.19
C CYS A 1151 31.37 43.66 -48.69
N ALA A 1152 32.49 42.95 -48.48
CA ALA A 1152 33.79 43.38 -49.00
C ALA A 1152 33.79 43.44 -50.54
N LEU A 1153 33.23 42.42 -51.20
CA LEU A 1153 33.13 42.38 -52.67
C LEU A 1153 32.22 43.49 -53.21
N GLY A 1154 31.10 43.76 -52.51
CA GLY A 1154 30.19 44.87 -52.81
C GLY A 1154 30.85 46.24 -52.68
N CYS A 1155 31.64 46.46 -51.63
CA CYS A 1155 32.42 47.68 -51.44
C CYS A 1155 33.47 47.88 -52.55
N VAL A 1156 34.19 46.82 -52.95
CA VAL A 1156 35.13 46.88 -54.08
C VAL A 1156 34.39 47.22 -55.38
N PHE A 1157 33.23 46.62 -55.64
CA PHE A 1157 32.43 46.91 -56.83
C PHE A 1157 31.94 48.36 -56.86
N LEU A 1158 31.51 48.90 -55.71
CA LEU A 1158 31.13 50.31 -55.59
C LEU A 1158 32.29 51.26 -55.82
N ILE A 1159 33.49 50.95 -55.32
CA ILE A 1159 34.71 51.73 -55.59
C ILE A 1159 35.05 51.72 -57.09
N VAL A 1160 34.94 50.57 -57.76
CA VAL A 1160 35.17 50.45 -59.21
C VAL A 1160 34.13 51.24 -59.99
N ILE A 1161 32.84 51.15 -59.64
CA ILE A 1161 31.76 51.93 -60.27
C ILE A 1161 31.98 53.43 -60.04
N ALA A 1162 32.33 53.85 -58.82
CA ALA A 1162 32.66 55.24 -58.53
C ALA A 1162 33.86 55.70 -59.37
N GLY A 1163 34.89 54.86 -59.54
CA GLY A 1163 36.03 55.11 -60.42
C GLY A 1163 35.65 55.22 -61.90
N ILE A 1164 34.76 54.37 -62.40
CA ILE A 1164 34.25 54.44 -63.78
C ILE A 1164 33.41 55.70 -63.99
N ILE A 1165 32.56 56.05 -63.03
CA ILE A 1165 31.76 57.29 -63.05
C ILE A 1165 32.69 58.50 -63.03
N PHE A 1166 33.71 58.52 -62.15
CA PHE A 1166 34.71 59.58 -62.11
C PHE A 1166 35.46 59.70 -63.44
N ASN A 1167 35.89 58.59 -64.03
CA ASN A 1167 36.57 58.56 -65.32
C ASN A 1167 35.65 59.03 -66.46
N LYS A 1168 34.36 58.70 -66.41
CA LYS A 1168 33.35 59.17 -67.38
C LYS A 1168 33.04 60.66 -67.23
N ILE A 1169 33.02 61.19 -66.01
CA ILE A 1169 32.88 62.63 -65.71
C ILE A 1169 34.16 63.39 -66.15
N GLN A 1170 35.33 62.82 -65.90
CA GLN A 1170 36.62 63.37 -66.32
C GLN A 1170 36.73 63.41 -67.85
N ARG A 1171 36.35 62.33 -68.55
CA ARG A 1171 36.29 62.27 -70.02
C ARG A 1171 35.23 63.20 -70.63
N ARG A 1172 34.11 63.47 -69.94
CA ARG A 1172 33.15 64.50 -70.36
C ARG A 1172 33.68 65.93 -70.19
N ARG A 1173 34.47 66.19 -69.15
CA ARG A 1173 35.09 67.51 -68.91
C ARG A 1173 36.32 67.78 -69.78
N GLN A 1174 37.05 66.75 -70.21
CA GLN A 1174 38.30 66.92 -70.95
C GLN A 1174 38.16 66.98 -72.48
N GLY A 1175 36.97 66.77 -73.04
CA GLY A 1175 36.74 66.91 -74.49
C GLY A 1175 37.51 65.87 -75.32
N TYR A 1176 37.06 65.64 -76.55
CA TYR A 1176 37.65 64.62 -77.42
C TYR A 1176 39.01 65.08 -77.95
N MET A 1177 40.12 64.66 -77.33
CA MET A 1177 41.47 64.86 -77.88
C MET A 1177 41.82 63.69 -78.80
N ARG A 1178 41.98 63.99 -80.10
CA ARG A 1178 42.56 63.07 -81.09
C ARG A 1178 43.96 62.65 -80.64
N ALA A 1179 44.26 61.35 -80.77
CA ALA A 1179 45.58 60.79 -80.52
C ALA A 1179 46.65 61.49 -81.39
N PRO A 1180 47.74 62.03 -80.81
CA PRO A 1180 48.90 62.47 -81.57
C PRO A 1180 49.68 61.23 -82.00
N GLN A 1181 49.74 61.01 -83.30
CA GLN A 1181 50.69 60.10 -83.92
C GLN A 1181 52.05 60.77 -84.00
N GLY A 1182 53.08 60.10 -83.49
CA GLY A 1182 54.40 60.13 -84.09
C GLY A 1182 55.49 60.92 -83.35
N VAL A 1183 56.63 60.24 -83.30
CA VAL A 1183 58.01 60.74 -83.41
C VAL A 1183 58.76 61.07 -82.10
N GLY A 1184 59.60 60.10 -81.69
CA GLY A 1184 61.05 60.29 -81.65
C GLY A 1184 61.70 60.97 -80.44
N MET A 1185 62.13 60.13 -79.50
CA MET A 1185 63.43 60.08 -78.80
C MET A 1185 63.99 61.23 -77.91
N ASP A 1186 64.61 60.73 -76.82
CA ASP A 1186 65.70 61.25 -75.96
C ASP A 1186 65.39 62.31 -74.88
N ARG A 1187 65.32 61.94 -73.57
CA ARG A 1187 66.39 61.70 -72.55
C ARG A 1187 67.04 63.01 -72.02
N PRO A 1188 67.64 63.11 -70.78
CA PRO A 1188 68.25 62.06 -69.93
C PRO A 1188 68.13 62.24 -68.36
N SER A 1189 68.34 61.17 -67.58
CA SER A 1189 69.46 60.91 -66.62
C SER A 1189 69.29 61.32 -65.14
N ASN A 1190 69.14 60.35 -64.23
CA ASN A 1190 70.25 59.84 -63.37
C ASN A 1190 69.78 58.96 -62.19
N MET A 1191 70.29 57.71 -62.17
CA MET A 1191 70.85 56.94 -61.03
C MET A 1191 69.92 56.64 -59.81
N ARG A 1192 69.92 55.45 -59.17
CA ARG A 1192 70.96 54.43 -59.00
C ARG A 1192 70.35 53.14 -58.39
N ARG A 1193 71.09 52.04 -58.54
CA ARG A 1193 70.84 50.68 -58.04
C ARG A 1193 70.73 50.60 -56.51
N LEU A 1194 69.93 49.65 -56.01
CA LEU A 1194 70.17 48.94 -54.76
C LEU A 1194 70.47 47.45 -55.07
N PRO A 1195 71.44 46.80 -54.39
CA PRO A 1195 72.03 45.51 -54.76
C PRO A 1195 71.32 44.29 -54.12
N PRO A 1196 71.68 43.04 -54.51
CA PRO A 1196 71.00 41.79 -54.13
C PRO A 1196 71.22 41.31 -52.68
N GLU A 1197 71.56 42.20 -51.75
CA GLU A 1197 72.02 41.85 -50.40
C GLU A 1197 70.95 42.05 -49.32
N TYR A 1198 69.79 42.63 -49.68
CA TYR A 1198 68.67 42.82 -48.75
C TYR A 1198 67.69 41.63 -48.68
N LEU A 1199 67.96 40.55 -49.42
CA LEU A 1199 67.09 39.37 -49.48
C LEU A 1199 67.30 38.37 -48.34
N PHE A 1200 68.29 38.56 -47.45
CA PHE A 1200 68.55 37.65 -46.32
C PHE A 1200 69.17 38.32 -45.09
N ASN A 1201 68.50 39.29 -44.45
CA ASN A 1201 68.95 39.75 -43.13
C ASN A 1201 67.82 40.08 -42.14
N SER A 1202 66.98 39.09 -41.85
CA SER A 1202 66.20 39.08 -40.60
C SER A 1202 65.98 37.64 -40.10
N ILE A 1203 67.07 36.92 -39.90
CA ILE A 1203 67.16 35.88 -38.88
C ILE A 1203 67.95 36.49 -37.73
N LYS A 1204 67.32 36.50 -36.55
CA LYS A 1204 67.81 36.89 -35.22
C LYS A 1204 67.63 38.37 -34.82
N GLN A 1205 66.76 38.48 -33.80
CA GLN A 1205 66.95 39.20 -32.54
C GLN A 1205 66.21 40.55 -32.33
N PRO A 1206 65.95 40.94 -31.07
CA PRO A 1206 64.60 41.01 -30.48
C PRO A 1206 64.26 42.39 -29.90
N ASN A 1207 63.13 42.47 -29.17
CA ASN A 1207 62.66 43.57 -28.28
C ASN A 1207 62.07 44.80 -29.01
N PRO A 1208 61.24 45.67 -28.39
CA PRO A 1208 61.13 45.91 -26.94
C PRO A 1208 59.70 46.12 -26.38
N GLY A 1209 59.66 46.21 -25.04
CA GLY A 1209 58.49 46.59 -24.27
C GLY A 1209 58.10 48.07 -24.36
N ALA A 1210 56.99 48.32 -23.66
CA ALA A 1210 56.22 49.53 -23.32
C ALA A 1210 56.96 50.89 -23.30
N PRO A 1211 56.23 52.02 -23.39
CA PRO A 1211 55.56 52.57 -22.19
C PRO A 1211 54.17 53.21 -22.41
N ALA A 1212 53.56 53.48 -21.25
CA ALA A 1212 52.25 54.07 -20.93
C ALA A 1212 51.90 55.42 -21.59
N ILE A 1213 50.59 55.69 -21.76
CA ILE A 1213 49.71 56.45 -20.84
C ILE A 1213 48.36 55.73 -20.79
#